data_AF-A0A7K5VGA5-F1
#
_entry.id   AF-A0A7K5VGA5-F1
#
_cell.length_a   1.000
_cell.length_b   1.000
_cell.length_c   1.000
_cell.angle_alpha   90.00
_cell.angle_beta   90.00
_cell.angle_gamma   90.00
#
_symmetry.space_group_name_H-M   'P 1'
#
loop_
_entity.id
_entity.type
_entity.pdbx_description
1 polymer ?
#
loop_
_entity_poly.entity_id
_entity_poly.type
_entity_poly.pdbx_seq_one_letter_code
_entity_poly.pdbx_strand_id
1 'polypeptide(L)'
;VSKLEREKNQEVKQIKEHEQHKSTVVVTELKVKLHEDKMKELQAVRETLLRQHEAELLRVIKIKDNEIQRLQTLLNAVRDGAPDKVKTVLLSEAKEEAKKGFEVEKIKMQQEISELKGAKKQVEEALTMVIQADKIKAAEIRSVYHLHQEEITRIKRECEREIRRLMEEIKFKDRAVFVLERELGVRAGHAQRLQLQKEALDEQLSQLKESDRHLSSPKRELPYASGAGDASDHSGSPEQQLDEKDARRFQLKIAELSGIIRKLEDRNALLSEERNELLKRLREAESQYKPILDKNKRLSRKNEELSHALRRMENKLKFVTQENIAMRQRTGAIRRPSSLNDLDHSQEEREVDFLRLQVIEQQNIIDELSKTLETAGYVKSVMERDKLLRFRKQRKKMTRIPKKPVVETFYGYDEEASLESDGSSISYQTDRTDQTPCTPEDDLEEGMAKEETELRFRQLTMEYQALQRAYALLQEQVGGTLDAEREVKTREQLQAEIHRSQAQIEDLEKALAEQGQDMKWIEEKQALYRRNQELVEKIKQMEAEEARLKHDVQDVKDQNELLEFRILELEERERRSPAINFHHGPFTEGKSPLQVYCEAEGVTDIVVAELMKKLDILGDNANLTNEEQVVIIQARTVLTLAEKWLQQIEVTESALQQKMLDLENEKELFSKQKGYLDDELDFRKQSLDQAHKQILELEAMLYDALQQEAGAKISELLSEEEKEKLKSAVEQWKRQVMSELRERDAQILRERMELIQHAQQRIKELEERIEGQKRQIKELEEKFLFLFLFFSLAFILWS
;
A
#
# COMPACT_ATOMS: atom_id res chain seq x y z
N VAL A 1 61.72 -28.88 -2.98
CA VAL A 1 60.38 -28.25 -2.93
C VAL A 1 59.29 -29.24 -3.37
N SER A 2 59.26 -29.70 -4.62
CA SER A 2 58.19 -30.60 -5.14
C SER A 2 58.01 -31.95 -4.39
N LYS A 3 59.07 -32.56 -3.82
CA LYS A 3 58.94 -33.81 -3.04
C LYS A 3 58.29 -33.57 -1.67
N LEU A 4 58.71 -32.51 -0.98
CA LEU A 4 58.15 -32.09 0.32
C LEU A 4 56.68 -31.68 0.21
N GLU A 5 56.27 -31.04 -0.89
CA GLU A 5 54.86 -30.71 -1.14
C GLU A 5 53.99 -31.95 -1.36
N ARG A 6 54.52 -32.98 -2.04
CA ARG A 6 53.80 -34.26 -2.22
C ARG A 6 53.66 -35.01 -0.90
N GLU A 7 54.71 -35.05 -0.09
CA GLU A 7 54.68 -35.66 1.25
C GLU A 7 53.69 -34.93 2.17
N LYS A 8 53.69 -33.60 2.19
CA LYS A 8 52.74 -32.80 2.98
C LYS A 8 51.29 -32.98 2.52
N ASN A 9 51.04 -33.06 1.22
CA ASN A 9 49.69 -33.34 0.69
C ASN A 9 49.21 -34.75 1.02
N GLN A 10 50.12 -35.74 1.03
CA GLN A 10 49.80 -37.10 1.42
C GLN A 10 49.51 -37.20 2.92
N GLU A 11 50.26 -36.47 3.76
CA GLU A 11 50.01 -36.37 5.20
C GLU A 11 48.67 -35.70 5.51
N VAL A 12 48.33 -34.58 4.85
CA VAL A 12 47.01 -33.93 4.97
C VAL A 12 45.88 -34.86 4.54
N LYS A 13 46.08 -35.65 3.48
CA LYS A 13 45.09 -36.63 3.03
C LYS A 13 44.89 -37.74 4.09
N GLN A 14 45.96 -38.25 4.68
CA GLN A 14 45.89 -39.26 5.74
C GLN A 14 45.22 -38.71 7.01
N ILE A 15 45.49 -37.47 7.40
CA ILE A 15 44.81 -36.81 8.52
C ILE A 15 43.31 -36.70 8.25
N LYS A 16 42.92 -36.26 7.05
CA LYS A 16 41.51 -36.14 6.65
C LYS A 16 40.79 -37.48 6.63
N GLU A 17 41.44 -38.53 6.11
CA GLU A 17 40.90 -39.91 6.11
C GLU A 17 40.76 -40.45 7.54
N HIS A 18 41.72 -40.17 8.42
CA HIS A 18 41.67 -40.58 9.81
C HIS A 18 40.58 -39.84 10.61
N GLU A 19 40.40 -38.54 10.38
CA GLU A 19 39.30 -37.74 10.95
C GLU A 19 37.93 -38.20 10.44
N GLN A 20 37.81 -38.51 9.14
CA GLN A 20 36.59 -39.06 8.57
C GLN A 20 36.26 -40.44 9.16
N HIS A 21 37.26 -41.30 9.37
CA HIS A 21 37.07 -42.59 10.02
C HIS A 21 36.62 -42.42 11.48
N LYS A 22 37.26 -41.53 12.26
CA LYS A 22 36.85 -41.18 13.63
C LYS A 22 35.40 -40.67 13.68
N SER A 23 35.04 -39.77 12.78
CA SER A 23 33.66 -39.25 12.68
C SER A 23 32.67 -40.38 12.38
N THR A 24 33.01 -41.28 11.46
CA THR A 24 32.16 -42.43 11.11
C THR A 24 31.95 -43.35 12.32
N VAL A 25 33.01 -43.67 13.07
CA VAL A 25 32.93 -44.51 14.28
C VAL A 25 32.02 -43.87 15.33
N VAL A 26 32.21 -42.57 15.64
CA VAL A 26 31.38 -41.85 16.61
C VAL A 26 29.91 -41.83 16.17
N VAL A 27 29.63 -41.60 14.89
CA VAL A 27 28.26 -41.65 14.36
C VAL A 27 27.65 -43.05 14.50
N THR A 28 28.42 -44.11 14.24
CA THR A 28 27.93 -45.48 14.43
C THR A 28 27.68 -45.82 15.90
N GLU A 29 28.56 -45.41 16.81
CA GLU A 29 28.39 -45.61 18.26
C GLU A 29 27.17 -44.84 18.79
N LEU A 30 26.96 -43.61 18.34
CA LEU A 30 25.77 -42.81 18.70
C LEU A 30 24.48 -43.45 18.17
N LYS A 31 24.50 -44.00 16.94
CA LYS A 31 23.35 -44.73 16.39
C LYS A 31 23.02 -45.98 17.19
N VAL A 32 24.02 -46.74 17.61
CA VAL A 32 23.83 -47.94 18.45
C VAL A 32 23.29 -47.54 19.82
N LYS A 33 23.86 -46.53 20.48
CA LYS A 33 23.36 -46.03 21.78
C LYS A 33 21.92 -45.54 21.69
N LEU A 34 21.59 -44.76 20.66
CA LEU A 34 20.23 -44.29 20.44
C LEU A 34 19.26 -45.46 20.21
N HIS A 35 19.68 -46.51 19.50
CA HIS A 35 18.87 -47.70 19.32
C HIS A 35 18.66 -48.47 20.63
N GLU A 36 19.71 -48.63 21.43
CA GLU A 36 19.63 -49.25 22.76
C GLU A 36 18.70 -48.48 23.70
N ASP A 37 18.81 -47.15 23.75
CA ASP A 37 17.98 -46.31 24.61
C ASP A 37 16.53 -46.32 24.15
N LYS A 38 16.27 -46.27 22.83
CA LYS A 38 14.93 -46.48 22.26
C LYS A 38 14.34 -47.84 22.66
N MET A 39 15.13 -48.91 22.63
CA MET A 39 14.66 -50.25 23.03
C MET A 39 14.37 -50.33 24.53
N LYS A 40 15.18 -49.68 25.38
CA LYS A 40 14.93 -49.57 26.83
C LYS A 40 13.66 -48.79 27.15
N GLU A 41 13.43 -47.65 26.49
CA GLU A 41 12.21 -46.86 26.66
C GLU A 41 10.97 -47.63 26.21
N LEU A 42 11.04 -48.30 25.05
CA LEU A 42 9.94 -49.15 24.57
C LEU A 42 9.62 -50.27 25.57
N GLN A 43 10.64 -50.91 26.15
CA GLN A 43 10.45 -51.93 27.17
C GLN A 43 9.82 -51.34 28.45
N ALA A 44 10.26 -50.17 28.91
CA ALA A 44 9.70 -49.49 30.08
C ALA A 44 8.23 -49.09 29.89
N VAL A 45 7.87 -48.58 28.70
CA VAL A 45 6.49 -48.28 28.33
C VAL A 45 5.65 -49.55 28.31
N ARG A 46 6.16 -50.63 27.70
CA ARG A 46 5.47 -51.93 27.65
C ARG A 46 5.18 -52.48 29.05
N GLU A 47 6.17 -52.44 29.95
CA GLU A 47 5.98 -52.88 31.34
C GLU A 47 4.97 -52.02 32.11
N THR A 48 5.00 -50.69 31.88
CA THR A 48 4.05 -49.78 32.51
C THR A 48 2.62 -50.07 32.05
N LEU A 49 2.44 -50.31 30.74
CA LEU A 49 1.15 -50.66 30.16
C LEU A 49 0.64 -52.03 30.68
N LEU A 50 1.53 -53.01 30.83
CA LEU A 50 1.20 -54.31 31.42
C LEU A 50 0.74 -54.16 32.88
N ARG A 51 1.47 -53.39 33.70
CA ARG A 51 1.06 -53.11 35.09
C ARG A 51 -0.28 -52.37 35.16
N GLN A 52 -0.52 -51.42 34.26
CA GLN A 52 -1.80 -50.72 34.18
C GLN A 52 -2.94 -51.68 33.80
N HIS A 53 -2.70 -52.56 32.83
CA HIS A 53 -3.67 -53.57 32.42
C HIS A 53 -3.99 -54.56 33.55
N GLU A 54 -2.98 -55.05 34.26
CA GLU A 54 -3.16 -55.91 35.44
C GLU A 54 -3.94 -55.21 36.57
N ALA A 55 -3.64 -53.94 36.83
CA ALA A 55 -4.37 -53.14 37.82
C ALA A 55 -5.84 -52.92 37.41
N GLU A 56 -6.12 -52.72 36.12
CA GLU A 56 -7.48 -52.60 35.59
C GLU A 56 -8.23 -53.93 35.70
N LEU A 57 -7.58 -55.05 35.33
CA LEU A 57 -8.15 -56.39 35.46
C LEU A 57 -8.54 -56.68 36.92
N LEU A 58 -7.67 -56.38 37.88
CA LEU A 58 -7.98 -56.54 39.30
C LEU A 58 -9.15 -55.65 39.75
N ARG A 59 -9.23 -54.42 39.23
CA ARG A 59 -10.36 -53.52 39.52
C ARG A 59 -11.67 -54.06 38.96
N VAL A 60 -11.67 -54.55 37.73
CA VAL A 60 -12.84 -55.15 37.07
C VAL A 60 -13.26 -56.44 37.78
N ILE A 61 -12.33 -57.32 38.15
CA ILE A 61 -12.62 -58.53 38.94
C ILE A 61 -13.32 -58.14 40.25
N LYS A 62 -12.78 -57.15 40.97
CA LYS A 62 -13.39 -56.68 42.22
C LYS A 62 -14.80 -56.13 42.04
N ILE A 63 -15.05 -55.39 40.96
CA ILE A 63 -16.40 -54.90 40.62
C ILE A 63 -17.34 -56.07 40.33
N LYS A 64 -16.88 -57.04 39.53
CA LYS A 64 -17.67 -58.22 39.17
C LYS A 64 -17.98 -59.11 40.37
N ASP A 65 -17.01 -59.33 41.27
CA ASP A 65 -17.21 -60.11 42.49
C ASP A 65 -18.23 -59.44 43.43
N ASN A 66 -18.16 -58.11 43.58
CA ASN A 66 -19.15 -57.36 44.35
C ASN A 66 -20.56 -57.46 43.74
N GLU A 67 -20.67 -57.38 42.41
CA GLU A 67 -21.95 -57.52 41.71
C GLU A 67 -22.51 -58.94 41.82
N ILE A 68 -21.65 -59.97 41.74
CA ILE A 68 -22.04 -61.36 41.96
C ILE A 68 -22.58 -61.54 43.38
N GLN A 69 -21.89 -61.01 44.40
CA GLN A 69 -22.36 -61.06 45.79
C GLN A 69 -23.70 -60.35 45.98
N ARG A 70 -23.88 -59.19 45.34
CA ARG A 70 -25.14 -58.44 45.34
C ARG A 70 -26.28 -59.25 44.69
N LEU A 71 -26.06 -59.79 43.50
CA LEU A 71 -27.04 -60.60 42.78
C LEU A 71 -27.40 -61.88 43.55
N GLN A 72 -26.43 -62.53 44.18
CA GLN A 72 -26.67 -63.68 45.07
C GLN A 72 -27.54 -63.29 46.26
N THR A 73 -27.32 -62.12 46.86
CA THR A 73 -28.12 -61.61 47.98
C THR A 73 -29.57 -61.34 47.55
N LEU A 74 -29.77 -60.70 46.39
CA LEU A 74 -31.10 -60.44 45.81
C LEU A 74 -31.81 -61.75 45.45
N LEU A 75 -31.11 -62.71 44.86
CA LEU A 75 -31.67 -64.01 44.49
C LEU A 75 -32.14 -64.80 45.73
N ASN A 76 -31.37 -64.79 46.81
CA ASN A 76 -31.76 -65.42 48.08
C ASN A 76 -33.01 -64.76 48.68
N ALA A 77 -33.10 -63.42 48.64
CA ALA A 77 -34.27 -62.69 49.13
C ALA A 77 -35.57 -62.97 48.33
N VAL A 78 -35.46 -63.22 47.02
CA VAL A 78 -36.59 -63.70 46.21
C VAL A 78 -36.98 -65.12 46.61
N ARG A 79 -35.99 -66.00 46.84
CA ARG A 79 -36.21 -67.41 47.20
C ARG A 79 -36.89 -67.58 48.57
N ASP A 80 -36.60 -66.68 49.51
CA ASP A 80 -37.21 -66.62 50.84
C ASP A 80 -38.62 -65.98 50.84
N GLY A 81 -39.18 -65.68 49.65
CA GLY A 81 -40.56 -65.23 49.50
C GLY A 81 -40.79 -63.74 49.80
N ALA A 82 -39.77 -62.88 49.67
CA ALA A 82 -39.87 -61.44 49.93
C ALA A 82 -39.64 -60.54 48.69
N PRO A 83 -40.40 -60.70 47.59
CA PRO A 83 -40.21 -59.94 46.35
C PRO A 83 -40.40 -58.42 46.51
N ASP A 84 -41.27 -57.98 47.43
CA ASP A 84 -41.47 -56.54 47.70
C ASP A 84 -40.24 -55.87 48.33
N LYS A 85 -39.45 -56.62 49.13
CA LYS A 85 -38.19 -56.12 49.69
C LYS A 85 -37.15 -55.94 48.57
N VAL A 86 -37.09 -56.86 47.62
CA VAL A 86 -36.20 -56.79 46.44
C VAL A 86 -36.54 -55.59 45.56
N LYS A 87 -37.83 -55.36 45.26
CA LYS A 87 -38.29 -54.18 44.51
C LYS A 87 -37.90 -52.88 45.19
N THR A 88 -38.01 -52.81 46.51
CA THR A 88 -37.66 -51.63 47.31
C THR A 88 -36.15 -51.37 47.29
N VAL A 89 -35.32 -52.41 47.42
CA VAL A 89 -33.85 -52.30 47.35
C VAL A 89 -33.41 -51.79 45.97
N LEU A 90 -33.91 -52.39 44.87
CA LEU A 90 -33.56 -51.96 43.51
C LEU A 90 -33.98 -50.52 43.20
N LEU A 91 -35.17 -50.11 43.65
CA LEU A 91 -35.63 -48.72 43.52
C LEU A 91 -34.76 -47.75 44.33
N SER A 92 -34.30 -48.14 45.52
CA SER A 92 -33.40 -47.30 46.33
C SER A 92 -32.02 -47.17 45.69
N GLU A 93 -31.51 -48.24 45.08
CA GLU A 93 -30.21 -48.26 44.41
C GLU A 93 -30.23 -47.46 43.11
N ALA A 94 -31.29 -47.59 42.30
CA ALA A 94 -31.46 -46.77 41.10
C ALA A 94 -31.53 -45.26 41.45
N LYS A 95 -32.16 -44.91 42.58
CA LYS A 95 -32.19 -43.53 43.08
C LYS A 95 -30.83 -43.04 43.56
N GLU A 96 -30.08 -43.85 44.29
CA GLU A 96 -28.73 -43.47 44.77
C GLU A 96 -27.70 -43.43 43.64
N GLU A 97 -27.82 -44.28 42.61
CA GLU A 97 -26.94 -44.25 41.43
C GLU A 97 -27.17 -42.99 40.59
N ALA A 98 -28.43 -42.63 40.34
CA ALA A 98 -28.79 -41.37 39.67
C ALA A 98 -28.28 -40.14 40.44
N LYS A 99 -28.38 -40.18 41.78
CA LYS A 99 -27.88 -39.12 42.67
C LYS A 99 -26.35 -39.01 42.65
N LYS A 100 -25.63 -40.14 42.63
CA LYS A 100 -24.16 -40.14 42.49
C LYS A 100 -23.71 -39.61 41.14
N GLY A 101 -24.37 -40.00 40.05
CA GLY A 101 -24.09 -39.47 38.71
C GLY A 101 -24.24 -37.96 38.66
N PHE A 102 -25.36 -37.44 39.18
CA PHE A 102 -25.60 -36.00 39.28
C PHE A 102 -24.57 -35.26 40.14
N GLU A 103 -24.17 -35.82 41.29
CA GLU A 103 -23.20 -35.16 42.17
C GLU A 103 -21.79 -35.09 41.56
N VAL A 104 -21.36 -36.12 40.81
CA VAL A 104 -20.10 -36.10 40.06
C VAL A 104 -20.13 -35.02 38.98
N GLU A 105 -21.21 -34.94 38.21
CA GLU A 105 -21.36 -33.94 37.15
C GLU A 105 -21.42 -32.52 37.72
N LYS A 106 -22.13 -32.33 38.83
CA LYS A 106 -22.17 -31.05 39.57
C LYS A 106 -20.78 -30.62 40.05
N ILE A 107 -19.98 -31.52 40.61
CA ILE A 107 -18.60 -31.22 41.03
C ILE A 107 -17.74 -30.84 39.83
N LYS A 108 -17.84 -31.58 38.72
CA LYS A 108 -17.12 -31.30 37.48
C LYS A 108 -17.47 -29.91 36.94
N MET A 109 -18.76 -29.57 36.87
CA MET A 109 -19.23 -28.26 36.43
C MET A 109 -18.79 -27.14 37.38
N GLN A 110 -18.78 -27.37 38.69
CA GLN A 110 -18.25 -26.39 39.67
C GLN A 110 -16.75 -26.15 39.50
N GLN A 111 -15.99 -27.19 39.19
CA GLN A 111 -14.57 -27.09 38.92
C GLN A 111 -14.31 -26.31 37.62
N GLU A 112 -15.03 -26.62 36.54
CA GLU A 112 -14.94 -25.90 35.26
C GLU A 112 -15.31 -24.42 35.41
N ILE A 113 -16.37 -24.10 36.18
CA ILE A 113 -16.72 -22.71 36.51
C ILE A 113 -15.58 -22.01 37.27
N SER A 114 -14.88 -22.71 38.16
CA SER A 114 -13.77 -22.14 38.94
C SER A 114 -12.54 -21.89 38.07
N GLU A 115 -12.23 -22.81 37.16
CA GLU A 115 -11.17 -22.69 36.17
C GLU A 115 -11.46 -21.55 35.18
N LEU A 116 -12.68 -21.45 34.66
CA LEU A 116 -13.12 -20.37 33.78
C LEU A 116 -13.05 -18.99 34.48
N LYS A 117 -13.38 -18.91 35.77
CA LYS A 117 -13.20 -17.69 36.57
C LYS A 117 -11.72 -17.31 36.70
N GLY A 118 -10.84 -18.29 36.89
CA GLY A 118 -9.39 -18.08 36.93
C GLY A 118 -8.84 -17.57 35.60
N ALA A 119 -9.21 -18.22 34.49
CA ALA A 119 -8.82 -17.83 33.15
C ALA A 119 -9.33 -16.42 32.80
N LYS A 120 -10.59 -16.12 33.14
CA LYS A 120 -11.17 -14.78 32.97
C LYS A 120 -10.35 -13.72 33.71
N LYS A 121 -9.96 -13.98 34.96
CA LYS A 121 -9.15 -13.05 35.76
C LYS A 121 -7.79 -12.79 35.12
N GLN A 122 -7.12 -13.83 34.62
CA GLN A 122 -5.83 -13.69 33.91
C GLN A 122 -5.96 -12.84 32.65
N VAL A 123 -7.03 -13.02 31.87
CA VAL A 123 -7.30 -12.21 30.68
C VAL A 123 -7.59 -10.74 31.05
N GLU A 124 -8.33 -10.49 32.13
CA GLU A 124 -8.59 -9.13 32.63
C GLU A 124 -7.30 -8.42 33.10
N GLU A 125 -6.41 -9.16 33.77
CA GLU A 125 -5.09 -8.65 34.19
C GLU A 125 -4.19 -8.34 32.97
N ALA A 126 -4.13 -9.24 32.00
CA ALA A 126 -3.39 -9.03 30.75
C ALA A 126 -3.92 -7.83 29.96
N LEU A 127 -5.25 -7.68 29.86
CA LEU A 127 -5.89 -6.53 29.23
C LEU A 127 -5.49 -5.22 29.94
N THR A 128 -5.48 -5.22 31.27
CA THR A 128 -5.07 -4.05 32.06
C THR A 128 -3.61 -3.67 31.79
N MET A 129 -2.71 -4.65 31.71
CA MET A 129 -1.31 -4.42 31.35
C MET A 129 -1.16 -3.84 29.94
N VAL A 130 -1.89 -4.35 28.96
CA VAL A 130 -1.88 -3.84 27.58
C VAL A 130 -2.39 -2.40 27.52
N ILE A 131 -3.49 -2.09 28.21
CA ILE A 131 -4.02 -0.72 28.29
C ILE A 131 -3.00 0.23 28.91
N GLN A 132 -2.27 -0.20 29.94
CA GLN A 132 -1.24 0.62 30.57
C GLN A 132 -0.03 0.83 29.65
N ALA A 133 0.43 -0.21 28.95
CA ALA A 133 1.50 -0.10 27.96
C ALA A 133 1.12 0.86 26.82
N ASP A 134 -0.13 0.80 26.34
CA ASP A 134 -0.61 1.70 25.29
C ASP A 134 -0.69 3.16 25.75
N LYS A 135 -1.08 3.39 27.02
CA LYS A 135 -1.03 4.73 27.64
C LYS A 135 0.39 5.29 27.71
N ILE A 136 1.38 4.46 28.08
CA ILE A 136 2.80 4.86 28.13
C ILE A 136 3.28 5.20 26.72
N LYS A 137 3.04 4.32 25.75
CA LYS A 137 3.41 4.54 24.35
C LYS A 137 2.79 5.81 23.77
N ALA A 138 1.52 6.08 24.07
CA ALA A 138 0.86 7.31 23.67
C ALA A 138 1.49 8.56 24.33
N ALA A 139 1.98 8.45 25.57
CA ALA A 139 2.70 9.54 26.24
C ALA A 139 4.08 9.78 25.61
N GLU A 140 4.82 8.72 25.27
CA GLU A 140 6.10 8.80 24.56
C GLU A 140 5.95 9.46 23.19
N ILE A 141 4.95 9.04 22.40
CA ILE A 141 4.66 9.66 21.09
C ILE A 141 4.39 11.16 21.24
N ARG A 142 3.62 11.57 22.26
CA ARG A 142 3.38 13.00 22.55
C ARG A 142 4.67 13.73 22.94
N SER A 143 5.52 13.12 23.77
CA SER A 143 6.80 13.70 24.17
C SER A 143 7.73 13.90 22.98
N VAL A 144 7.87 12.89 22.11
CA VAL A 144 8.66 12.97 20.88
C VAL A 144 8.13 14.04 19.93
N TYR A 145 6.81 14.16 19.80
CA TYR A 145 6.19 15.23 19.02
C TYR A 145 6.53 16.62 19.58
N HIS A 146 6.47 16.81 20.89
CA HIS A 146 6.86 18.07 21.52
C HIS A 146 8.34 18.41 21.29
N LEU A 147 9.24 17.44 21.45
CA LEU A 147 10.67 17.62 21.17
C LEU A 147 10.93 17.99 19.71
N HIS A 148 10.26 17.34 18.76
CA HIS A 148 10.35 17.71 17.34
C HIS A 148 9.85 19.13 17.09
N GLN A 149 8.77 19.54 17.75
CA GLN A 149 8.23 20.89 17.60
C GLN A 149 9.20 21.96 18.14
N GLU A 150 9.88 21.67 19.26
CA GLU A 150 10.94 22.52 19.81
C GLU A 150 12.13 22.60 18.85
N GLU A 151 12.53 21.48 18.25
CA GLU A 151 13.63 21.42 17.29
C GLU A 151 13.35 22.24 16.03
N ILE A 152 12.16 22.09 15.45
CA ILE A 152 11.72 22.90 14.32
C ILE A 152 11.76 24.39 14.69
N THR A 153 11.34 24.74 15.89
CA THR A 153 11.35 26.13 16.37
C THR A 153 12.78 26.64 16.55
N ARG A 154 13.70 25.79 17.03
CA ARG A 154 15.13 26.11 17.16
C ARG A 154 15.78 26.37 15.80
N ILE A 155 15.58 25.46 14.84
CA ILE A 155 16.08 25.57 13.47
C ILE A 155 15.56 26.87 12.82
N LYS A 156 14.26 27.16 12.95
CA LYS A 156 13.69 28.42 12.43
C LYS A 156 14.41 29.66 12.98
N ARG A 157 14.64 29.71 14.31
CA ARG A 157 15.35 30.82 14.95
C ARG A 157 16.82 30.91 14.50
N GLU A 158 17.47 29.78 14.25
CA GLU A 158 18.83 29.72 13.72
C GLU A 158 18.89 30.27 12.29
N CYS A 159 17.99 29.81 11.41
CA CYS A 159 17.88 30.32 10.05
C CYS A 159 17.59 31.83 10.03
N GLU A 160 16.67 32.33 10.87
CA GLU A 160 16.37 33.76 10.97
C GLU A 160 17.56 34.59 11.47
N ARG A 161 18.39 34.04 12.36
CA ARG A 161 19.62 34.68 12.80
C ARG A 161 20.64 34.73 11.67
N GLU A 162 20.80 33.64 10.94
CA GLU A 162 21.75 33.58 9.82
C GLU A 162 21.34 34.51 8.67
N ILE A 163 20.04 34.56 8.33
CA ILE A 163 19.51 35.52 7.35
C ILE A 163 19.83 36.96 7.76
N ARG A 164 19.64 37.32 9.04
CA ARG A 164 19.98 38.65 9.54
C ARG A 164 21.48 38.95 9.42
N ARG A 165 22.34 38.00 9.79
CA ARG A 165 23.80 38.12 9.65
C ARG A 165 24.21 38.35 8.21
N LEU A 166 23.69 37.54 7.28
CA LEU A 166 23.96 37.67 5.85
C LEU A 166 23.46 39.00 5.29
N MET A 167 22.29 39.48 5.73
CA MET A 167 21.76 40.80 5.35
C MET A 167 22.65 41.95 5.81
N GLU A 168 23.20 41.88 7.03
CA GLU A 168 24.15 42.88 7.53
C GLU A 168 25.46 42.85 6.75
N GLU A 169 25.94 41.66 6.40
CA GLU A 169 27.13 41.47 5.58
C GLU A 169 26.94 42.06 4.17
N ILE A 170 25.78 41.84 3.55
CA ILE A 170 25.43 42.47 2.25
C ILE A 170 25.43 44.00 2.39
N LYS A 171 24.75 44.56 3.39
CA LYS A 171 24.73 46.02 3.61
C LYS A 171 26.13 46.60 3.88
N PHE A 172 27.02 45.83 4.49
CA PHE A 172 28.41 46.23 4.67
C PHE A 172 29.15 46.24 3.33
N LYS A 173 29.01 45.17 2.54
CA LYS A 173 29.61 45.07 1.20
C LYS A 173 29.08 46.15 0.25
N ASP A 174 27.78 46.45 0.25
CA ASP A 174 27.19 47.52 -0.55
C ASP A 174 27.79 48.90 -0.21
N ARG A 175 28.00 49.18 1.08
CA ARG A 175 28.67 50.42 1.51
C ARG A 175 30.12 50.47 1.04
N ALA A 176 30.84 49.35 1.10
CA ALA A 176 32.21 49.26 0.60
C ALA A 176 32.27 49.48 -0.92
N VAL A 177 31.35 48.87 -1.67
CA VAL A 177 31.22 49.07 -3.12
C VAL A 177 30.94 50.54 -3.43
N PHE A 178 29.99 51.18 -2.75
CA PHE A 178 29.68 52.60 -2.94
C PHE A 178 30.90 53.52 -2.72
N VAL A 179 31.72 53.24 -1.70
CA VAL A 179 32.96 54.00 -1.45
C VAL A 179 33.94 53.81 -2.60
N LEU A 180 34.14 52.56 -3.05
CA LEU A 180 35.02 52.25 -4.17
C LEU A 180 34.56 52.91 -5.48
N GLU A 181 33.26 52.91 -5.77
CA GLU A 181 32.69 53.60 -6.93
C GLU A 181 32.93 55.11 -6.88
N ARG A 182 32.76 55.73 -5.71
CA ARG A 182 33.05 57.15 -5.52
C ARG A 182 34.54 57.48 -5.74
N GLU A 183 35.42 56.68 -5.17
CA GLU A 183 36.87 56.84 -5.36
C GLU A 183 37.28 56.66 -6.83
N LEU A 184 36.69 55.66 -7.50
CA LEU A 184 36.89 55.42 -8.93
C LEU A 184 36.43 56.63 -9.77
N GLY A 185 35.26 57.20 -9.45
CA GLY A 185 34.76 58.40 -10.10
C GLY A 185 35.66 59.62 -9.92
N VAL A 186 36.22 59.83 -8.71
CA VAL A 186 37.19 60.91 -8.46
C VAL A 186 38.47 60.70 -9.26
N ARG A 187 38.98 59.45 -9.32
CA ARG A 187 40.17 59.11 -10.12
C ARG A 187 39.92 59.30 -11.62
N ALA A 188 38.75 58.91 -12.12
CA ALA A 188 38.36 59.13 -13.51
C ALA A 188 38.29 60.63 -13.85
N GLY A 189 37.69 61.45 -12.98
CA GLY A 189 37.64 62.91 -13.15
C GLY A 189 39.01 63.60 -13.05
N HIS A 190 39.96 63.04 -12.29
CA HIS A 190 41.34 63.50 -12.31
C HIS A 190 42.04 63.13 -13.62
N ALA A 191 41.87 61.89 -14.09
CA ALA A 191 42.46 61.43 -15.35
C ALA A 191 41.96 62.26 -16.54
N GLN A 192 40.65 62.58 -16.59
CA GLN A 192 40.09 63.42 -17.64
C GLN A 192 40.65 64.84 -17.66
N ARG A 193 40.88 65.45 -16.47
CA ARG A 193 41.54 66.77 -16.39
C ARG A 193 42.97 66.75 -16.90
N LEU A 194 43.73 65.69 -16.60
CA LEU A 194 45.08 65.51 -17.13
C LEU A 194 45.06 65.32 -18.65
N GLN A 195 44.09 64.58 -19.17
CA GLN A 195 43.91 64.38 -20.61
C GLN A 195 43.62 65.72 -21.34
N LEU A 196 42.73 66.55 -20.80
CA LEU A 196 42.45 67.88 -21.37
C LEU A 196 43.67 68.81 -21.30
N GLN A 197 44.47 68.75 -20.23
CA GLN A 197 45.72 69.49 -20.16
C GLN A 197 46.72 69.02 -21.21
N LYS A 198 46.81 67.71 -21.46
CA LYS A 198 47.65 67.14 -22.51
C LYS A 198 47.21 67.60 -23.91
N GLU A 199 45.92 67.54 -24.20
CA GLU A 199 45.37 67.99 -25.49
C GLU A 199 45.63 69.49 -25.73
N ALA A 200 45.51 70.32 -24.70
CA ALA A 200 45.85 71.75 -24.80
C ALA A 200 47.34 72.00 -25.05
N LEU A 201 48.23 71.18 -24.47
CA LEU A 201 49.67 71.20 -24.73
C LEU A 201 50.01 70.73 -26.16
N ASP A 202 49.34 69.69 -26.64
CA ASP A 202 49.50 69.15 -27.99
C ASP A 202 49.03 70.15 -29.08
N GLU A 203 47.98 70.92 -28.81
CA GLU A 203 47.54 72.04 -29.67
C GLU A 203 48.58 73.18 -29.74
N GLN A 204 49.17 73.56 -28.60
CA GLN A 204 50.25 74.55 -28.57
C GLN A 204 51.49 74.10 -29.35
N LEU A 205 51.84 72.81 -29.26
CA LEU A 205 52.95 72.22 -30.01
C LEU A 205 52.67 72.15 -31.53
N SER A 206 51.41 71.95 -31.91
CA SER A 206 51.00 71.91 -33.32
C SER A 206 51.04 73.29 -33.99
N GLN A 207 50.64 74.34 -33.28
CA GLN A 207 50.73 75.74 -33.75
C GLN A 207 52.19 76.21 -33.93
N LEU A 208 53.13 75.68 -33.13
CA LEU A 208 54.56 75.90 -33.30
C LEU A 208 55.15 75.19 -34.54
N LYS A 209 54.57 74.06 -34.96
CA LYS A 209 55.01 73.33 -36.15
C LYS A 209 54.45 73.90 -37.46
N GLU A 210 53.28 74.53 -37.42
CA GLU A 210 52.66 75.15 -38.60
C GLU A 210 53.32 76.49 -38.98
N SER A 211 53.97 77.16 -38.04
CA SER A 211 54.70 78.42 -38.30
C SER A 211 56.06 78.24 -39.01
N ASP A 212 56.53 77.00 -39.21
CA ASP A 212 57.87 76.70 -39.78
C ASP A 212 57.85 76.20 -41.25
N ARG A 213 56.69 76.22 -41.93
CA ARG A 213 56.51 75.65 -43.30
C ARG A 213 56.31 76.66 -44.44
N HIS A 214 56.83 77.88 -44.32
CA HIS A 214 56.78 78.88 -45.41
C HIS A 214 58.16 79.21 -46.01
N LEU A 215 58.80 78.31 -46.76
CA LEU A 215 59.74 78.68 -47.84
C LEU A 215 59.70 77.63 -48.97
N SER A 216 59.38 78.08 -50.18
CA SER A 216 59.22 77.28 -51.41
C SER A 216 60.35 77.60 -52.40
N SER A 217 60.93 76.61 -53.10
CA SER A 217 61.44 76.79 -54.47
C SER A 217 61.85 75.49 -55.19
N PRO A 218 61.82 75.44 -56.54
CA PRO A 218 61.48 74.22 -57.25
C PRO A 218 62.55 73.69 -58.23
N LYS A 219 62.28 72.45 -58.66
CA LYS A 219 62.65 71.74 -59.92
C LYS A 219 63.93 70.86 -59.97
N ARG A 220 63.59 69.59 -60.26
CA ARG A 220 64.11 68.65 -61.28
C ARG A 220 65.36 67.79 -61.02
N GLU A 221 65.10 66.52 -61.36
CA GLU A 221 65.95 65.47 -61.94
C GLU A 221 66.79 64.58 -61.00
N LEU A 222 66.40 63.29 -61.01
CA LEU A 222 67.22 62.08 -60.82
C LEU A 222 68.57 62.21 -61.58
N PRO A 223 69.66 61.50 -61.23
CA PRO A 223 69.65 60.11 -60.76
C PRO A 223 70.75 59.68 -59.76
N TYR A 224 70.51 58.49 -59.19
CA TYR A 224 71.42 57.43 -58.71
C TYR A 224 72.84 57.73 -58.17
N ALA A 225 73.03 57.10 -57.00
CA ALA A 225 74.11 56.18 -56.64
C ALA A 225 75.25 56.67 -55.77
N SER A 226 75.47 55.84 -54.73
CA SER A 226 76.73 55.59 -54.03
C SER A 226 77.31 56.75 -53.22
N GLY A 227 77.61 56.58 -51.95
CA GLY A 227 77.70 55.35 -51.18
C GLY A 227 78.56 55.58 -49.95
N ALA A 228 78.56 54.55 -49.11
CA ALA A 228 79.57 54.19 -48.12
C ALA A 228 79.79 55.10 -46.89
N GLY A 229 79.56 54.45 -45.75
CA GLY A 229 80.39 54.52 -44.54
C GLY A 229 80.11 55.68 -43.61
N ASP A 230 80.25 55.56 -42.30
CA ASP A 230 80.46 54.43 -41.40
C ASP A 230 80.27 55.05 -40.01
N ALA A 231 79.83 54.23 -39.06
CA ALA A 231 79.86 54.41 -37.61
C ALA A 231 79.82 55.83 -36.99
N SER A 232 78.81 56.10 -36.16
CA SER A 232 79.11 56.50 -34.77
C SER A 232 77.91 56.33 -33.86
N ASP A 233 78.20 55.76 -32.70
CA ASP A 233 77.33 55.43 -31.58
C ASP A 233 76.41 56.53 -31.04
N HIS A 234 75.29 56.06 -30.51
CA HIS A 234 74.56 56.53 -29.32
C HIS A 234 74.59 58.02 -28.96
N SER A 235 73.40 58.62 -28.93
CA SER A 235 72.94 59.32 -27.73
C SER A 235 71.45 59.06 -27.49
N GLY A 236 71.17 58.11 -26.61
CA GLY A 236 69.84 57.93 -26.06
C GLY A 236 69.47 59.15 -25.22
N SER A 237 68.39 59.82 -25.59
CA SER A 237 67.73 60.77 -24.69
C SER A 237 66.92 59.98 -23.64
N PRO A 238 67.15 60.17 -22.33
CA PRO A 238 66.46 59.43 -21.28
C PRO A 238 64.94 59.65 -21.26
N GLU A 239 64.46 60.75 -21.82
CA GLU A 239 63.06 61.17 -21.75
C GLU A 239 62.14 60.43 -22.73
N GLN A 240 62.61 60.10 -23.95
CA GLN A 240 61.77 59.40 -24.94
C GLN A 240 61.57 57.90 -24.64
N GLN A 241 62.51 57.24 -23.96
CA GLN A 241 62.33 55.85 -23.53
C GLN A 241 61.45 55.70 -22.28
N LEU A 242 61.32 56.76 -21.47
CA LEU A 242 60.44 56.77 -20.30
C LEU A 242 58.98 56.97 -20.72
N ASP A 243 58.69 57.89 -21.64
CA ASP A 243 57.32 58.14 -22.12
C ASP A 243 56.71 56.94 -22.88
N GLU A 244 57.50 56.23 -23.69
CA GLU A 244 57.01 54.99 -24.34
C GLU A 244 56.79 53.85 -23.33
N LYS A 245 57.62 53.75 -22.29
CA LYS A 245 57.45 52.76 -21.22
C LYS A 245 56.22 53.07 -20.37
N ASP A 246 55.97 54.33 -20.06
CA ASP A 246 54.83 54.76 -19.26
C ASP A 246 53.52 54.66 -20.05
N ALA A 247 53.51 55.00 -21.35
CA ALA A 247 52.36 54.76 -22.22
C ALA A 247 52.03 53.27 -22.33
N ARG A 248 53.04 52.39 -22.47
CA ARG A 248 52.85 50.93 -22.45
C ARG A 248 52.35 50.44 -21.09
N ARG A 249 52.81 51.01 -19.97
CA ARG A 249 52.29 50.69 -18.63
C ARG A 249 50.84 51.09 -18.46
N PHE A 250 50.43 52.27 -18.94
CA PHE A 250 49.04 52.71 -18.90
C PHE A 250 48.13 51.85 -19.78
N GLN A 251 48.55 51.51 -21.00
CA GLN A 251 47.80 50.60 -21.87
C GLN A 251 47.66 49.20 -21.25
N LEU A 252 48.73 48.67 -20.65
CA LEU A 252 48.66 47.41 -19.90
C LEU A 252 47.71 47.51 -18.70
N LYS A 253 47.69 48.63 -17.98
CA LYS A 253 46.78 48.83 -16.85
C LYS A 253 45.32 48.95 -17.28
N ILE A 254 45.05 49.61 -18.41
CA ILE A 254 43.70 49.68 -19.00
C ILE A 254 43.26 48.29 -19.43
N ALA A 255 44.11 47.53 -20.13
CA ALA A 255 43.80 46.16 -20.54
C ALA A 255 43.55 45.24 -19.32
N GLU A 256 44.33 45.39 -18.25
CA GLU A 256 44.15 44.67 -16.99
C GLU A 256 42.81 45.02 -16.32
N LEU A 257 42.47 46.31 -16.22
CA LEU A 257 41.21 46.76 -15.64
C LEU A 257 40.00 46.34 -16.48
N SER A 258 40.08 46.43 -17.81
CA SER A 258 39.05 45.91 -18.72
C SER A 258 38.88 44.40 -18.59
N GLY A 259 39.98 43.66 -18.36
CA GLY A 259 39.92 42.23 -18.07
C GLY A 259 39.26 41.92 -16.73
N ILE A 260 39.47 42.74 -15.70
CA ILE A 260 38.81 42.60 -14.39
C ILE A 260 37.31 42.91 -14.51
N ILE A 261 36.94 43.98 -15.22
CA ILE A 261 35.53 44.35 -15.46
C ILE A 261 34.80 43.19 -16.16
N ARG A 262 35.38 42.63 -17.22
CA ARG A 262 34.78 41.51 -17.95
C ARG A 262 34.59 40.28 -17.05
N LYS A 263 35.58 39.94 -16.21
CA LYS A 263 35.45 38.86 -15.21
C LYS A 263 34.36 39.12 -14.16
N LEU A 264 34.18 40.37 -13.75
CA LEU A 264 33.13 40.75 -12.81
C LEU A 264 31.75 40.70 -13.48
N GLU A 265 31.64 41.09 -14.75
CA GLU A 265 30.42 40.97 -15.55
C GLU A 265 30.03 39.50 -15.74
N ASP A 266 30.98 38.63 -16.11
CA ASP A 266 30.77 37.18 -16.23
C ASP A 266 30.32 36.58 -14.89
N ARG A 267 30.95 37.00 -13.78
CA ARG A 267 30.56 36.54 -12.44
C ARG A 267 29.17 37.03 -12.04
N ASN A 268 28.78 38.23 -12.44
CA ASN A 268 27.45 38.79 -12.17
C ASN A 268 26.35 38.12 -13.02
N ALA A 269 26.68 37.72 -14.25
CA ALA A 269 25.81 36.91 -15.10
C ALA A 269 25.54 35.54 -14.45
N LEU A 270 26.59 34.84 -13.99
CA LEU A 270 26.46 33.56 -13.29
C LEU A 270 25.63 33.67 -12.00
N LEU A 271 25.86 34.71 -11.19
CA LEU A 271 25.05 34.94 -9.97
C LEU A 271 23.58 35.22 -10.30
N SER A 272 23.30 35.88 -11.42
CA SER A 272 21.93 36.13 -11.89
C SER A 272 21.25 34.84 -12.37
N GLU A 273 21.98 33.97 -13.05
CA GLU A 273 21.51 32.63 -13.44
C GLU A 273 21.25 31.75 -12.22
N GLU A 274 22.17 31.72 -11.24
CA GLU A 274 21.99 31.00 -9.98
C GLU A 274 20.76 31.48 -9.20
N ARG A 275 20.54 32.80 -9.14
CA ARG A 275 19.32 33.38 -8.52
C ARG A 275 18.05 32.91 -9.23
N ASN A 276 18.03 32.93 -10.56
CA ASN A 276 16.87 32.52 -11.35
C ASN A 276 16.57 31.02 -11.18
N GLU A 277 17.61 30.20 -11.12
CA GLU A 277 17.50 28.76 -10.89
C GLU A 277 17.00 28.45 -9.46
N LEU A 278 17.46 29.20 -8.45
CA LEU A 278 16.93 29.10 -7.08
C LEU A 278 15.44 29.49 -7.01
N LEU A 279 15.03 30.53 -7.73
CA LEU A 279 13.62 30.93 -7.82
C LEU A 279 12.77 29.87 -8.53
N LYS A 280 13.32 29.19 -9.54
CA LYS A 280 12.65 28.08 -10.23
C LYS A 280 12.46 26.89 -9.29
N ARG A 281 13.50 26.48 -8.57
CA ARG A 281 13.43 25.42 -7.55
C ARG A 281 12.45 25.74 -6.43
N LEU A 282 12.38 27.00 -6.00
CA LEU A 282 11.40 27.43 -5.00
C LEU A 282 9.96 27.25 -5.51
N ARG A 283 9.67 27.65 -6.75
CA ARG A 283 8.33 27.47 -7.35
C ARG A 283 7.98 26.00 -7.55
N GLU A 284 8.94 25.18 -7.94
CA GLU A 284 8.76 23.74 -8.08
C GLU A 284 8.48 23.07 -6.72
N ALA A 285 9.23 23.43 -5.68
CA ALA A 285 8.97 22.97 -4.32
C ALA A 285 7.58 23.41 -3.82
N GLU A 286 7.21 24.68 -4.00
CA GLU A 286 5.88 25.17 -3.64
C GLU A 286 4.75 24.44 -4.38
N SER A 287 4.95 24.12 -5.67
CA SER A 287 4.01 23.32 -6.47
C SER A 287 3.85 21.90 -5.90
N GLN A 288 4.94 21.28 -5.45
CA GLN A 288 4.93 19.93 -4.86
C GLN A 288 4.28 19.90 -3.47
N TYR A 289 4.46 20.91 -2.62
CA TYR A 289 3.88 20.94 -1.27
C TYR A 289 2.39 21.31 -1.24
N LYS A 290 1.90 22.09 -2.21
CA LYS A 290 0.49 22.54 -2.27
C LYS A 290 -0.54 21.39 -2.24
N PRO A 291 -0.45 20.34 -3.08
CA PRO A 291 -1.40 19.22 -3.04
C PRO A 291 -1.31 18.41 -1.73
N ILE A 292 -0.13 18.34 -1.11
CA ILE A 292 0.07 17.68 0.19
C ILE A 292 -0.63 18.47 1.30
N LEU A 293 -0.51 19.79 1.31
CA LEU A 293 -1.21 20.67 2.24
C LEU A 293 -2.74 20.58 2.08
N ASP A 294 -3.22 20.54 0.84
CA ASP A 294 -4.66 20.39 0.56
C ASP A 294 -5.19 18.99 0.91
N LYS A 295 -4.36 17.95 0.77
CA LYS A 295 -4.67 16.59 1.26
C LYS A 295 -4.70 16.56 2.79
N ASN A 296 -3.74 17.19 3.45
CA ASN A 296 -3.67 17.28 4.92
C ASN A 296 -4.90 18.01 5.48
N LYS A 297 -5.28 19.16 4.91
CA LYS A 297 -6.51 19.89 5.29
C LYS A 297 -7.77 19.04 5.15
N ARG A 298 -7.89 18.24 4.08
CA ARG A 298 -9.02 17.31 3.89
C ARG A 298 -9.02 16.19 4.92
N LEU A 299 -7.85 15.63 5.23
CA LEU A 299 -7.71 14.60 6.25
C LEU A 299 -8.02 15.15 7.65
N SER A 300 -7.59 16.36 7.99
CA SER A 300 -7.95 17.02 9.25
C SER A 300 -9.46 17.16 9.41
N ARG A 301 -10.18 17.63 8.37
CA ARG A 301 -11.65 17.71 8.40
C ARG A 301 -12.30 16.34 8.60
N LYS A 302 -11.82 15.32 7.88
CA LYS A 302 -12.34 13.94 8.04
C LYS A 302 -12.06 13.37 9.43
N ASN A 303 -10.92 13.72 10.03
CA ASN A 303 -10.57 13.31 11.38
C ASN A 303 -11.44 14.01 12.43
N GLU A 304 -11.77 15.28 12.22
CA GLU A 304 -12.75 16.01 13.03
C GLU A 304 -14.14 15.36 12.92
N GLU A 305 -14.61 15.04 11.71
CA GLU A 305 -15.89 14.34 11.50
C GLU A 305 -15.94 12.98 12.21
N LEU A 306 -14.88 12.17 12.10
CA LEU A 306 -14.77 10.89 12.79
C LEU A 306 -14.74 11.06 14.30
N SER A 307 -14.03 12.07 14.82
CA SER A 307 -14.01 12.38 16.25
C SER A 307 -15.40 12.75 16.78
N HIS A 308 -16.19 13.50 15.99
CA HIS A 308 -17.58 13.81 16.33
C HIS A 308 -18.46 12.55 16.29
N ALA A 309 -18.29 11.67 15.29
CA ALA A 309 -19.02 10.41 15.21
C ALA A 309 -18.70 9.47 16.39
N LEU A 310 -17.43 9.40 16.79
CA LEU A 310 -16.96 8.60 17.91
C LEU A 310 -17.55 9.11 19.23
N ARG A 311 -17.55 10.42 19.48
CA ARG A 311 -18.24 11.02 20.65
C ARG A 311 -19.74 10.69 20.68
N ARG A 312 -20.42 10.66 19.53
CA ARG A 312 -21.83 10.26 19.47
C ARG A 312 -22.02 8.79 19.86
N MET A 313 -21.14 7.91 19.40
CA MET A 313 -21.19 6.48 19.75
C MET A 313 -20.85 6.25 21.22
N GLU A 314 -19.87 6.95 21.77
CA GLU A 314 -19.55 6.92 23.20
C GLU A 314 -20.74 7.37 24.06
N ASN A 315 -21.46 8.41 23.64
CA ASN A 315 -22.65 8.87 24.35
C ASN A 315 -23.80 7.87 24.27
N LYS A 316 -24.00 7.21 23.12
CA LYS A 316 -24.96 6.10 22.99
C LYS A 316 -24.59 4.93 23.89
N LEU A 317 -23.31 4.56 23.94
CA LEU A 317 -22.83 3.49 24.80
C LEU A 317 -23.05 3.82 26.28
N LYS A 318 -22.78 5.07 26.70
CA LYS A 318 -23.08 5.54 28.06
C LYS A 318 -24.56 5.44 28.39
N PHE A 319 -25.43 5.84 27.46
CA PHE A 319 -26.88 5.76 27.64
C PHE A 319 -27.35 4.30 27.79
N VAL A 320 -26.96 3.42 26.87
CA VAL A 320 -27.29 1.98 26.93
C VAL A 320 -26.73 1.34 28.20
N THR A 321 -25.53 1.72 28.62
CA THR A 321 -24.92 1.21 29.87
C THR A 321 -25.71 1.68 31.10
N GLN A 322 -26.14 2.94 31.14
CA GLN A 322 -26.99 3.48 32.21
C GLN A 322 -28.36 2.82 32.24
N GLU A 323 -28.98 2.60 31.08
CA GLU A 323 -30.25 1.88 30.94
C GLU A 323 -30.12 0.42 31.41
N ASN A 324 -29.03 -0.26 31.05
CA ASN A 324 -28.77 -1.63 31.53
C ASN A 324 -28.63 -1.70 33.06
N ILE A 325 -27.95 -0.71 33.66
CA ILE A 325 -27.83 -0.58 35.12
C ILE A 325 -29.21 -0.32 35.74
N ALA A 326 -30.02 0.57 35.15
CA ALA A 326 -31.37 0.86 35.63
C ALA A 326 -32.30 -0.36 35.53
N MET A 327 -32.20 -1.16 34.46
CA MET A 327 -32.96 -2.40 34.28
C MET A 327 -32.55 -3.48 35.31
N ARG A 328 -31.26 -3.58 35.62
CA ARG A 328 -30.75 -4.46 36.70
C ARG A 328 -31.21 -4.02 38.09
N GLN A 329 -31.32 -2.71 38.33
CA GLN A 329 -31.86 -2.19 39.59
C GLN A 329 -33.38 -2.40 39.71
N ARG A 330 -34.13 -2.31 38.59
CA ARG A 330 -35.57 -2.61 38.55
C ARG A 330 -35.88 -4.09 38.76
N THR A 331 -35.03 -5.00 38.29
CA THR A 331 -35.18 -6.45 38.50
C THR A 331 -34.67 -6.94 39.86
N GLY A 332 -33.84 -6.17 40.56
CA GLY A 332 -33.30 -6.52 41.89
C GLY A 332 -34.22 -6.26 43.09
N ALA A 333 -35.40 -5.64 42.89
CA ALA A 333 -36.29 -5.19 43.98
C ALA A 333 -37.58 -6.01 44.13
N ILE A 334 -37.57 -7.32 43.81
CA ILE A 334 -38.72 -8.19 44.11
C ILE A 334 -38.60 -8.68 45.55
N ARG A 335 -39.18 -7.90 46.46
CA ARG A 335 -39.48 -8.32 47.84
C ARG A 335 -40.63 -9.34 47.77
N ARG A 336 -40.44 -10.52 48.35
CA ARG A 336 -41.45 -11.62 48.39
C ARG A 336 -42.78 -11.12 48.98
N PRO A 337 -43.93 -11.29 48.28
CA PRO A 337 -45.24 -11.03 48.86
C PRO A 337 -45.69 -12.24 49.68
N SER A 338 -46.13 -11.96 50.90
CA SER A 338 -46.85 -12.88 51.77
C SER A 338 -48.34 -12.56 51.69
N SER A 339 -49.11 -13.52 51.18
CA SER A 339 -50.58 -13.62 51.13
C SER A 339 -51.25 -13.45 49.76
N LEU A 340 -52.30 -14.25 49.56
CA LEU A 340 -52.94 -14.58 48.29
C LEU A 340 -53.88 -13.50 47.75
N ASN A 341 -54.21 -12.47 48.54
CA ASN A 341 -55.15 -11.41 48.15
C ASN A 341 -54.48 -10.19 47.48
N ASP A 342 -53.16 -10.04 47.57
CA ASP A 342 -52.45 -8.93 46.89
C ASP A 342 -52.13 -9.24 45.42
N LEU A 343 -52.31 -10.49 44.98
CA LEU A 343 -52.01 -10.92 43.61
C LEU A 343 -52.99 -10.31 42.59
N ASP A 344 -54.28 -10.22 42.94
CA ASP A 344 -55.32 -9.80 41.99
C ASP A 344 -55.24 -8.30 41.66
N HIS A 345 -55.10 -7.45 42.68
CA HIS A 345 -54.93 -6.00 42.46
C HIS A 345 -53.57 -5.67 41.83
N SER A 346 -52.50 -6.41 42.17
CA SER A 346 -51.19 -6.21 41.54
C SER A 346 -51.13 -6.68 40.09
N GLN A 347 -52.01 -7.59 39.68
CA GLN A 347 -52.08 -8.08 38.31
C GLN A 347 -52.86 -7.10 37.45
N GLU A 348 -53.99 -6.56 37.94
CA GLU A 348 -54.68 -5.44 37.29
C GLU A 348 -53.81 -4.18 37.21
N GLU A 349 -53.05 -3.81 38.26
CA GLU A 349 -52.12 -2.67 38.20
C GLU A 349 -51.00 -2.90 37.17
N ARG A 350 -50.48 -4.13 37.07
CA ARG A 350 -49.46 -4.49 36.08
C ARG A 350 -50.00 -4.52 34.66
N GLU A 351 -51.24 -4.94 34.45
CA GLU A 351 -51.91 -4.87 33.14
C GLU A 351 -52.22 -3.43 32.74
N VAL A 352 -52.67 -2.59 33.68
CA VAL A 352 -52.88 -1.15 33.43
C VAL A 352 -51.56 -0.44 33.13
N ASP A 353 -50.48 -0.76 33.85
CA ASP A 353 -49.16 -0.20 33.58
C ASP A 353 -48.56 -0.71 32.25
N PHE A 354 -48.82 -1.96 31.88
CA PHE A 354 -48.45 -2.52 30.58
C PHE A 354 -49.20 -1.82 29.44
N LEU A 355 -50.51 -1.62 29.59
CA LEU A 355 -51.33 -0.88 28.63
C LEU A 355 -50.89 0.58 28.53
N ARG A 356 -50.56 1.25 29.65
CA ARG A 356 -50.01 2.61 29.65
C ARG A 356 -48.66 2.68 28.93
N LEU A 357 -47.78 1.70 29.13
CA LEU A 357 -46.51 1.60 28.40
C LEU A 357 -46.76 1.44 26.91
N GLN A 358 -47.70 0.57 26.52
CA GLN A 358 -48.04 0.32 25.12
C GLN A 358 -48.65 1.58 24.47
N VAL A 359 -49.48 2.35 25.18
CA VAL A 359 -50.00 3.64 24.70
C VAL A 359 -48.88 4.68 24.55
N ILE A 360 -47.93 4.75 25.50
CA ILE A 360 -46.77 5.66 25.39
C ILE A 360 -45.88 5.27 24.22
N GLU A 361 -45.66 3.98 24.00
CA GLU A 361 -44.85 3.47 22.90
C GLU A 361 -45.54 3.71 21.54
N GLN A 362 -46.85 3.50 21.45
CA GLN A 362 -47.63 3.89 20.27
C GLN A 362 -47.61 5.40 20.05
N GLN A 363 -47.68 6.22 21.11
CA GLN A 363 -47.58 7.68 20.99
C GLN A 363 -46.18 8.13 20.52
N ASN A 364 -45.11 7.48 20.99
CA ASN A 364 -43.75 7.75 20.53
C ASN A 364 -43.57 7.40 19.05
N ILE A 365 -44.15 6.27 18.60
CA ILE A 365 -44.15 5.89 17.18
C ILE A 365 -44.92 6.92 16.35
N ILE A 366 -46.08 7.38 16.83
CA ILE A 366 -46.87 8.43 16.16
C ILE A 366 -46.08 9.74 16.08
N ASP A 367 -45.37 10.13 17.14
CA ASP A 367 -44.57 11.35 17.18
C ASP A 367 -43.33 11.25 16.27
N GLU A 368 -42.68 10.09 16.20
CA GLU A 368 -41.58 9.82 15.27
C GLU A 368 -42.07 9.86 13.83
N LEU A 369 -43.18 9.17 13.52
CA LEU A 369 -43.80 9.17 12.20
C LEU A 369 -44.19 10.59 11.77
N SER A 370 -44.75 11.38 12.69
CA SER A 370 -45.11 12.78 12.47
C SER A 370 -43.88 13.64 12.17
N LYS A 371 -42.78 13.48 12.91
CA LYS A 371 -41.50 14.18 12.63
C LYS A 371 -40.89 13.75 11.29
N THR A 372 -40.94 12.48 10.92
CA THR A 372 -40.49 12.03 9.59
C THR A 372 -41.35 12.61 8.48
N LEU A 373 -42.67 12.74 8.69
CA LEU A 373 -43.57 13.33 7.71
C LEU A 373 -43.32 14.84 7.54
N GLU A 374 -43.08 15.57 8.64
CA GLU A 374 -42.66 16.98 8.60
C GLU A 374 -41.31 17.16 7.88
N THR A 375 -40.34 16.28 8.17
CA THR A 375 -39.02 16.31 7.55
C THR A 375 -39.11 15.99 6.05
N ALA A 376 -39.93 15.00 5.67
CA ALA A 376 -40.22 14.68 4.27
C ALA A 376 -40.94 15.83 3.55
N GLY A 377 -41.86 16.53 4.23
CA GLY A 377 -42.51 17.74 3.73
C GLY A 377 -41.54 18.90 3.49
N TYR A 378 -40.55 19.06 4.38
CA TYR A 378 -39.47 20.03 4.23
C TYR A 378 -38.55 19.68 3.05
N VAL A 379 -38.14 18.41 2.93
CA VAL A 379 -37.32 17.92 1.82
C VAL A 379 -38.05 18.07 0.49
N LYS A 380 -39.35 17.76 0.43
CA LYS A 380 -40.19 17.97 -0.75
C LYS A 380 -40.29 19.45 -1.13
N SER A 381 -40.49 20.34 -0.17
CA SER A 381 -40.53 21.81 -0.40
C SER A 381 -39.20 22.36 -0.89
N VAL A 382 -38.07 21.84 -0.39
CA VAL A 382 -36.72 22.19 -0.85
C VAL A 382 -36.51 21.70 -2.28
N MET A 383 -36.88 20.44 -2.58
CA MET A 383 -36.79 19.88 -3.93
C MET A 383 -37.67 20.60 -4.95
N GLU A 384 -38.87 21.03 -4.56
CA GLU A 384 -39.77 21.82 -5.40
C GLU A 384 -39.21 23.23 -5.66
N ARG A 385 -38.64 23.90 -4.64
CA ARG A 385 -37.91 25.16 -4.82
C ARG A 385 -36.74 25.02 -5.79
N ASP A 386 -36.00 23.92 -5.68
CA ASP A 386 -34.82 23.66 -6.49
C ASP A 386 -35.18 23.30 -7.94
N LYS A 387 -36.31 22.60 -8.15
CA LYS A 387 -36.93 22.41 -9.48
C LYS A 387 -37.41 23.74 -10.08
N LEU A 388 -38.06 24.61 -9.31
CA LEU A 388 -38.51 25.94 -9.77
C LEU A 388 -37.34 26.85 -10.17
N LEU A 389 -36.21 26.79 -9.44
CA LEU A 389 -34.98 27.50 -9.79
C LEU A 389 -34.36 26.98 -11.09
N ARG A 390 -34.41 25.66 -11.33
CA ARG A 390 -34.00 25.03 -12.60
C ARG A 390 -34.88 25.48 -13.77
N PHE A 391 -36.21 25.48 -13.62
CA PHE A 391 -37.14 25.98 -14.65
C PHE A 391 -36.97 27.49 -14.94
N ARG A 392 -36.65 28.30 -13.92
CA ARG A 392 -36.38 29.74 -14.07
C ARG A 392 -35.04 30.02 -14.77
N LYS A 393 -34.02 29.18 -14.56
CA LYS A 393 -32.75 29.23 -15.30
C LYS A 393 -32.88 28.76 -16.76
N GLN A 394 -33.80 27.84 -17.04
CA GLN A 394 -34.06 27.33 -18.39
C GLN A 394 -34.88 28.31 -19.25
N ARG A 395 -35.85 29.05 -18.65
CA ARG A 395 -36.63 30.10 -19.36
C ARG A 395 -35.80 31.32 -19.79
N LYS A 396 -34.65 31.60 -19.15
CA LYS A 396 -33.76 32.71 -19.55
C LYS A 396 -32.90 32.43 -20.79
N LYS A 397 -32.88 31.19 -21.31
CA LYS A 397 -32.10 30.81 -22.50
C LYS A 397 -32.93 30.64 -23.78
N MET A 398 -34.25 30.84 -23.72
CA MET A 398 -35.17 30.52 -24.84
C MET A 398 -35.96 31.72 -25.38
N THR A 399 -35.29 32.85 -25.62
CA THR A 399 -35.83 33.95 -26.43
C THR A 399 -34.82 34.38 -27.51
N ARG A 400 -34.76 33.63 -28.62
CA ARG A 400 -34.93 34.11 -30.01
C ARG A 400 -34.70 32.95 -31.01
N ILE A 401 -35.71 32.75 -31.85
CA ILE A 401 -35.97 31.77 -32.95
C ILE A 401 -35.44 32.38 -34.30
N PRO A 402 -35.48 31.82 -35.55
CA PRO A 402 -35.68 30.46 -36.15
C PRO A 402 -34.60 30.01 -37.20
N LYS A 403 -34.35 28.70 -37.45
CA LYS A 403 -34.84 27.71 -38.48
C LYS A 403 -33.89 27.43 -39.69
N LYS A 404 -33.45 26.15 -39.77
CA LYS A 404 -33.41 25.13 -40.86
C LYS A 404 -33.17 25.56 -42.34
N PRO A 405 -32.60 24.72 -43.25
CA PRO A 405 -32.65 23.23 -43.29
C PRO A 405 -31.32 22.51 -43.75
N VAL A 406 -30.99 21.28 -43.31
CA VAL A 406 -31.26 19.91 -43.89
C VAL A 406 -30.31 19.48 -45.02
N VAL A 407 -29.59 18.35 -44.76
CA VAL A 407 -29.11 17.27 -45.69
C VAL A 407 -27.86 17.62 -46.54
N GLU A 408 -26.82 16.79 -46.77
CA GLU A 408 -26.62 15.33 -46.76
C GLU A 408 -25.10 15.00 -46.61
N THR A 409 -24.80 13.80 -46.08
CA THR A 409 -23.65 12.89 -46.34
C THR A 409 -22.26 13.40 -46.74
N PHE A 410 -21.18 12.88 -46.12
CA PHE A 410 -20.42 11.72 -46.63
C PHE A 410 -19.23 11.33 -45.71
N TYR A 411 -18.81 10.09 -45.90
CA TYR A 411 -17.74 9.27 -45.33
C TYR A 411 -16.30 9.79 -45.62
N GLY A 412 -15.33 9.30 -44.83
CA GLY A 412 -14.08 8.73 -45.39
C GLY A 412 -12.78 9.52 -45.24
N TYR A 413 -11.90 8.97 -44.39
CA TYR A 413 -10.45 8.71 -44.59
C TYR A 413 -9.52 9.77 -45.23
N ASP A 414 -8.40 9.97 -44.53
CA ASP A 414 -7.03 9.62 -44.95
C ASP A 414 -5.95 10.70 -44.75
N GLU A 415 -4.76 10.13 -44.58
CA GLU A 415 -3.45 10.64 -44.21
C GLU A 415 -2.84 11.73 -45.13
N GLU A 416 -1.58 12.05 -44.77
CA GLU A 416 -0.51 12.58 -45.60
C GLU A 416 -0.39 14.11 -45.68
N ALA A 417 0.75 14.64 -45.24
CA ALA A 417 1.86 15.07 -46.12
C ALA A 417 1.87 16.62 -46.13
N SER A 418 2.93 17.35 -46.40
CA SER A 418 4.32 17.12 -46.74
C SER A 418 4.92 18.53 -46.89
N LEU A 419 6.23 18.62 -46.61
CA LEU A 419 7.25 19.50 -47.20
C LEU A 419 6.95 20.97 -47.56
N GLU A 420 7.89 21.79 -47.07
CA GLU A 420 8.60 22.86 -47.78
C GLU A 420 7.80 24.05 -48.35
N SER A 421 8.25 25.25 -48.00
CA SER A 421 8.66 26.26 -48.99
C SER A 421 9.04 27.57 -48.30
N ASP A 422 10.33 27.87 -48.38
CA ASP A 422 10.99 29.16 -48.58
C ASP A 422 10.21 30.47 -48.50
N GLY A 423 10.95 31.49 -48.07
CA GLY A 423 11.01 32.70 -48.90
C GLY A 423 10.50 33.98 -48.26
N SER A 424 11.35 34.55 -47.40
CA SER A 424 11.75 35.96 -47.33
C SER A 424 10.72 37.06 -47.67
N SER A 425 10.48 37.88 -46.65
CA SER A 425 10.67 39.35 -46.63
C SER A 425 10.33 40.17 -47.87
N ILE A 426 9.35 41.06 -47.72
CA ILE A 426 9.30 42.32 -48.45
C ILE A 426 8.78 43.44 -47.55
N SER A 427 9.47 44.58 -47.57
CA SER A 427 8.86 45.88 -47.29
C SER A 427 9.89 46.99 -47.55
N TYR A 428 9.95 47.48 -48.80
CA TYR A 428 10.02 48.92 -49.06
C TYR A 428 9.30 49.24 -50.38
N GLN A 429 8.24 50.04 -50.23
CA GLN A 429 7.77 51.13 -51.08
C GLN A 429 8.31 51.24 -52.52
N THR A 430 7.42 51.13 -53.52
CA THR A 430 6.85 52.30 -54.25
C THR A 430 5.85 51.87 -55.33
N ASP A 431 4.80 52.68 -55.45
CA ASP A 431 3.96 53.04 -56.60
C ASP A 431 3.41 51.96 -57.56
N ARG A 432 2.09 51.73 -57.56
CA ARG A 432 1.03 52.48 -58.26
C ARG A 432 1.16 52.51 -59.79
N THR A 433 0.30 51.67 -60.38
CA THR A 433 -0.49 51.86 -61.61
C THR A 433 0.21 51.79 -62.97
N ASP A 434 0.11 50.60 -63.55
CA ASP A 434 -0.71 50.26 -64.73
C ASP A 434 -0.50 50.97 -66.09
N GLN A 435 -0.42 50.07 -67.08
CA GLN A 435 -0.70 50.17 -68.51
C GLN A 435 0.46 50.51 -69.47
N THR A 436 1.02 49.43 -70.03
CA THR A 436 1.55 49.27 -71.41
C THR A 436 0.43 49.50 -72.45
N PRO A 437 0.65 49.58 -73.80
CA PRO A 437 1.90 49.46 -74.60
C PRO A 437 2.00 50.37 -75.86
N CYS A 438 3.18 50.41 -76.50
CA CYS A 438 3.41 50.22 -77.97
C CYS A 438 4.87 50.54 -78.38
N THR A 439 5.40 49.70 -79.28
CA THR A 439 6.71 49.62 -79.99
C THR A 439 6.91 50.68 -81.10
N PRO A 440 7.98 50.67 -81.95
CA PRO A 440 9.45 50.60 -81.80
C PRO A 440 10.20 51.67 -82.69
N GLU A 441 11.53 51.53 -82.89
CA GLU A 441 12.43 52.22 -83.87
C GLU A 441 12.97 53.60 -83.43
N ASP A 442 14.26 54.00 -83.55
CA ASP A 442 15.36 53.65 -84.45
C ASP A 442 16.75 53.98 -83.83
N ASP A 443 17.78 53.40 -84.46
CA ASP A 443 19.23 53.45 -84.26
C ASP A 443 19.87 54.80 -83.85
N LEU A 444 20.99 54.69 -83.10
CA LEU A 444 22.29 55.40 -83.26
C LEU A 444 23.05 55.47 -81.93
N GLU A 445 23.92 54.50 -81.56
CA GLU A 445 25.01 54.78 -80.59
C GLU A 445 26.09 53.67 -80.45
N GLU A 446 26.63 53.16 -81.56
CA GLU A 446 27.73 52.17 -81.54
C GLU A 446 29.11 52.75 -81.12
N GLY A 447 29.17 54.04 -80.73
CA GLY A 447 30.36 54.73 -80.23
C GLY A 447 30.47 54.85 -78.71
N MET A 448 29.34 54.89 -77.98
CA MET A 448 29.28 55.10 -76.52
C MET A 448 29.62 53.84 -75.72
N ALA A 449 29.37 52.65 -76.28
CA ALA A 449 29.66 51.38 -75.63
C ALA A 449 31.17 51.10 -75.46
N LYS A 450 32.03 51.68 -76.31
CA LYS A 450 33.50 51.50 -76.22
C LYS A 450 34.12 52.34 -75.11
N GLU A 451 33.67 53.58 -74.92
CA GLU A 451 34.15 54.43 -73.82
C GLU A 451 33.64 53.95 -72.46
N GLU A 452 32.40 53.46 -72.38
CA GLU A 452 31.85 52.92 -71.13
C GLU A 452 32.57 51.63 -70.69
N THR A 453 32.93 50.75 -71.64
CA THR A 453 33.70 49.54 -71.33
C THR A 453 35.13 49.84 -70.91
N GLU A 454 35.75 50.89 -71.47
CA GLU A 454 37.10 51.31 -71.07
C GLU A 454 37.12 51.99 -69.68
N LEU A 455 36.06 52.73 -69.32
CA LEU A 455 35.86 53.28 -67.98
C LEU A 455 35.63 52.17 -66.94
N ARG A 456 34.80 51.16 -67.27
CA ARG A 456 34.59 49.99 -66.40
C ARG A 456 35.87 49.18 -66.20
N PHE A 457 36.70 49.04 -67.23
CA PHE A 457 38.00 48.36 -67.11
C PHE A 457 38.97 49.14 -66.20
N ARG A 458 39.01 50.47 -66.30
CA ARG A 458 39.80 51.32 -65.39
C ARG A 458 39.30 51.22 -63.94
N GLN A 459 37.98 51.25 -63.72
CA GLN A 459 37.39 51.05 -62.39
C GLN A 459 37.71 49.67 -61.82
N LEU A 460 37.53 48.61 -62.59
CA LEU A 460 37.84 47.25 -62.16
C LEU A 460 39.33 47.07 -61.83
N THR A 461 40.22 47.73 -62.57
CA THR A 461 41.66 47.72 -62.28
C THR A 461 41.97 48.45 -60.97
N MET A 462 41.29 49.58 -60.70
CA MET A 462 41.43 50.30 -59.43
C MET A 462 40.90 49.48 -58.25
N GLU A 463 39.76 48.81 -58.41
CA GLU A 463 39.20 47.93 -57.38
C GLU A 463 40.07 46.70 -57.14
N TYR A 464 40.62 46.10 -58.19
CA TYR A 464 41.57 44.99 -58.06
C TYR A 464 42.83 45.39 -57.29
N GLN A 465 43.39 46.58 -57.56
CA GLN A 465 44.52 47.10 -56.80
C GLN A 465 44.15 47.48 -55.35
N ALA A 466 42.95 48.00 -55.12
CA ALA A 466 42.44 48.27 -53.78
C ALA A 466 42.27 46.97 -52.98
N LEU A 467 41.78 45.92 -53.63
CA LEU A 467 41.64 44.59 -53.05
C LEU A 467 42.99 43.94 -52.77
N GLN A 468 43.97 44.05 -53.67
CA GLN A 468 45.34 43.59 -53.42
C GLN A 468 45.99 44.34 -52.25
N ARG A 469 45.77 45.65 -52.13
CA ARG A 469 46.23 46.42 -50.96
C ARG A 469 45.50 46.03 -49.69
N ALA A 470 44.19 45.80 -49.73
CA ALA A 470 43.42 45.32 -48.58
C ALA A 470 43.84 43.91 -48.15
N TYR A 471 44.13 43.02 -49.11
CA TYR A 471 44.65 41.68 -48.84
C TYR A 471 46.07 41.73 -48.26
N ALA A 472 46.94 42.61 -48.78
CA ALA A 472 48.26 42.84 -48.21
C ALA A 472 48.19 43.41 -46.78
N LEU A 473 47.28 44.36 -46.51
CA LEU A 473 47.05 44.90 -45.17
C LEU A 473 46.44 43.88 -44.20
N LEU A 474 45.54 43.00 -44.69
CA LEU A 474 45.05 41.86 -43.92
C LEU A 474 46.17 40.86 -43.62
N GLN A 475 47.05 40.61 -44.58
CA GLN A 475 48.19 39.70 -44.39
C GLN A 475 49.26 40.31 -43.48
N GLU A 476 49.40 41.64 -43.45
CA GLU A 476 50.23 42.39 -42.51
C GLU A 476 49.59 42.45 -41.10
N GLN A 477 48.26 42.55 -40.99
CA GLN A 477 47.53 42.43 -39.71
C GLN A 477 47.47 41.00 -39.16
N VAL A 478 47.48 39.99 -40.02
CA VAL A 478 47.55 38.56 -39.64
C VAL A 478 49.02 38.13 -39.43
N GLY A 479 49.99 38.94 -39.83
CA GLY A 479 51.43 38.73 -39.68
C GLY A 479 52.01 38.98 -38.29
N GLY A 480 51.20 38.88 -37.22
CA GLY A 480 51.61 39.04 -35.83
C GLY A 480 51.15 37.88 -34.95
N THR A 481 51.96 36.82 -34.88
CA THR A 481 51.87 35.69 -33.93
C THR A 481 50.47 35.10 -33.74
N LEU A 482 50.01 34.25 -34.67
CA LEU A 482 49.22 33.09 -34.24
C LEU A 482 50.15 32.26 -33.35
N ASP A 483 50.09 32.49 -32.05
CA ASP A 483 50.71 31.63 -31.05
C ASP A 483 50.03 30.26 -31.20
N ALA A 484 50.63 29.40 -32.03
CA ALA A 484 50.09 28.11 -32.38
C ALA A 484 49.79 27.28 -31.11
N GLU A 485 50.49 27.51 -30.01
CA GLU A 485 50.19 26.89 -28.71
C GLU A 485 48.91 27.42 -28.07
N ARG A 486 48.61 28.72 -28.19
CA ARG A 486 47.32 29.27 -27.73
C ARG A 486 46.16 28.81 -28.60
N GLU A 487 46.36 28.71 -29.91
CA GLU A 487 45.32 28.24 -30.81
C GLU A 487 45.05 26.74 -30.62
N VAL A 488 46.09 25.94 -30.42
CA VAL A 488 45.97 24.52 -30.00
C VAL A 488 45.29 24.40 -28.64
N LYS A 489 45.67 25.20 -27.63
CA LYS A 489 45.00 25.18 -26.32
C LYS A 489 43.52 25.60 -26.39
N THR A 490 43.20 26.58 -27.22
CA THR A 490 41.81 27.01 -27.43
C THR A 490 41.02 25.91 -28.12
N ARG A 491 41.62 25.24 -29.11
CA ARG A 491 41.03 24.10 -29.80
C ARG A 491 40.85 22.89 -28.89
N GLU A 492 41.80 22.60 -28.00
CA GLU A 492 41.72 21.55 -26.98
C GLU A 492 40.64 21.86 -25.93
N GLN A 493 40.53 23.13 -25.49
CA GLN A 493 39.46 23.56 -24.58
C GLN A 493 38.08 23.41 -25.23
N LEU A 494 37.91 23.85 -26.47
CA LEU A 494 36.67 23.68 -27.21
C LEU A 494 36.35 22.21 -27.46
N GLN A 495 37.35 21.36 -27.73
CA GLN A 495 37.15 19.91 -27.80
C GLN A 495 36.72 19.33 -26.44
N ALA A 496 37.31 19.76 -25.33
CA ALA A 496 36.92 19.30 -24.00
C ALA A 496 35.52 19.78 -23.59
N GLU A 497 35.08 20.95 -24.07
CA GLU A 497 33.71 21.44 -23.89
C GLU A 497 32.72 20.65 -24.75
N ILE A 498 33.06 20.36 -26.01
CA ILE A 498 32.22 19.51 -26.87
C ILE A 498 32.02 18.13 -26.26
N HIS A 499 33.08 17.47 -25.78
CA HIS A 499 32.96 16.15 -25.12
C HIS A 499 32.12 16.23 -23.83
N ARG A 500 32.25 17.30 -23.05
CA ARG A 500 31.41 17.51 -21.85
C ARG A 500 29.95 17.71 -22.21
N SER A 501 29.64 18.53 -23.21
CA SER A 501 28.27 18.72 -23.70
C SER A 501 27.70 17.43 -24.29
N GLN A 502 28.50 16.63 -25.00
CA GLN A 502 28.08 15.32 -25.52
C GLN A 502 27.76 14.35 -24.38
N ALA A 503 28.61 14.24 -23.36
CA ALA A 503 28.31 13.41 -22.19
C ALA A 503 27.04 13.88 -21.46
N GLN A 504 26.84 15.19 -21.36
CA GLN A 504 25.65 15.76 -20.75
C GLN A 504 24.38 15.50 -21.57
N ILE A 505 24.48 15.51 -22.90
CA ILE A 505 23.41 15.11 -23.81
C ILE A 505 23.12 13.62 -23.65
N GLU A 506 24.13 12.74 -23.64
CA GLU A 506 23.95 11.30 -23.45
C GLU A 506 23.30 10.97 -22.08
N ASP A 507 23.70 11.66 -21.01
CA ASP A 507 23.11 11.48 -19.68
C ASP A 507 21.66 11.98 -19.64
N LEU A 508 21.35 13.10 -20.31
CA LEU A 508 19.97 13.59 -20.45
C LEU A 508 19.12 12.68 -21.33
N GLU A 509 19.67 12.12 -22.39
CA GLU A 509 19.00 11.15 -23.26
C GLU A 509 18.71 9.84 -22.51
N LYS A 510 19.64 9.35 -21.68
CA LYS A 510 19.40 8.22 -20.76
C LYS A 510 18.32 8.54 -19.75
N ALA A 511 18.39 9.71 -19.11
CA ALA A 511 17.37 10.13 -18.15
C ALA A 511 15.98 10.28 -18.80
N LEU A 512 15.92 10.77 -20.03
CA LEU A 512 14.67 10.88 -20.80
C LEU A 512 14.13 9.51 -21.22
N ALA A 513 15.01 8.58 -21.60
CA ALA A 513 14.66 7.19 -21.89
C ALA A 513 14.13 6.45 -20.64
N GLU A 514 14.68 6.74 -19.45
CA GLU A 514 14.19 6.22 -18.18
C GLU A 514 12.87 6.87 -17.74
N GLN A 515 12.68 8.17 -18.02
CA GLN A 515 11.43 8.90 -17.73
C GLN A 515 10.25 8.42 -18.61
N GLY A 516 10.54 7.80 -19.76
CA GLY A 516 9.56 7.11 -20.61
C GLY A 516 9.12 5.73 -20.11
N GLN A 517 9.70 5.20 -19.01
CA GLN A 517 9.42 3.86 -18.47
C GLN A 517 8.48 3.82 -17.26
N ASP A 518 7.63 4.82 -17.04
CA ASP A 518 6.54 4.71 -16.06
C ASP A 518 5.36 3.84 -16.57
N MET A 519 5.68 2.82 -17.38
CA MET A 519 4.76 1.78 -17.84
C MET A 519 4.12 1.05 -16.66
N LYS A 520 4.86 0.85 -15.56
CA LYS A 520 4.34 0.21 -14.35
C LYS A 520 3.20 1.01 -13.72
N TRP A 521 3.32 2.34 -13.61
CA TRP A 521 2.23 3.15 -13.06
C TRP A 521 1.01 3.18 -13.97
N ILE A 522 1.20 3.22 -15.29
CA ILE A 522 0.10 3.15 -16.27
C ILE A 522 -0.60 1.78 -16.19
N GLU A 523 0.16 0.69 -16.12
CA GLU A 523 -0.34 -0.68 -15.97
C GLU A 523 -1.08 -0.87 -14.63
N GLU A 524 -0.52 -0.37 -13.52
CA GLU A 524 -1.15 -0.40 -12.20
C GLU A 524 -2.44 0.42 -12.17
N LYS A 525 -2.44 1.62 -12.77
CA LYS A 525 -3.63 2.46 -12.91
C LYS A 525 -4.70 1.75 -13.74
N GLN A 526 -4.33 1.14 -14.86
CA GLN A 526 -5.27 0.39 -15.70
C GLN A 526 -5.78 -0.89 -15.02
N ALA A 527 -4.95 -1.59 -14.25
CA ALA A 527 -5.35 -2.73 -13.43
C ALA A 527 -6.34 -2.32 -12.33
N LEU A 528 -6.11 -1.17 -11.69
CA LEU A 528 -7.02 -0.59 -10.71
C LEU A 528 -8.37 -0.19 -11.33
N TYR A 529 -8.38 0.33 -12.56
CA TYR A 529 -9.63 0.61 -13.28
C TYR A 529 -10.42 -0.66 -13.59
N ARG A 530 -9.76 -1.72 -14.06
CA ARG A 530 -10.40 -3.02 -14.31
C ARG A 530 -10.98 -3.61 -13.03
N ARG A 531 -10.19 -3.62 -11.94
CA ARG A 531 -10.66 -4.11 -10.63
C ARG A 531 -11.82 -3.30 -10.07
N ASN A 532 -11.82 -1.97 -10.27
CA ASN A 532 -12.96 -1.14 -9.88
C ASN A 532 -14.22 -1.43 -10.70
N GLN A 533 -14.08 -1.72 -12.00
CA GLN A 533 -15.22 -2.12 -12.85
C GLN A 533 -15.81 -3.45 -12.39
N GLU A 534 -14.98 -4.46 -12.12
CA GLU A 534 -15.42 -5.75 -11.57
C GLU A 534 -16.14 -5.58 -10.22
N LEU A 535 -15.63 -4.70 -9.35
CA LEU A 535 -16.27 -4.40 -8.07
C LEU A 535 -17.63 -3.71 -8.26
N VAL A 536 -17.76 -2.78 -9.21
CA VAL A 536 -19.03 -2.12 -9.51
C VAL A 536 -20.05 -3.10 -10.07
N GLU A 537 -19.64 -4.02 -10.95
CA GLU A 537 -20.51 -5.07 -11.47
C GLU A 537 -20.95 -6.03 -10.37
N LYS A 538 -20.02 -6.41 -9.48
CA LYS A 538 -20.34 -7.26 -8.32
C LYS A 538 -21.30 -6.58 -7.35
N ILE A 539 -21.15 -5.28 -7.11
CA ILE A 539 -22.10 -4.50 -6.30
C ILE A 539 -23.48 -4.54 -6.94
N LYS A 540 -23.60 -4.29 -8.25
CA LYS A 540 -24.89 -4.35 -8.96
C LYS A 540 -25.53 -5.73 -8.89
N GLN A 541 -24.73 -6.79 -8.99
CA GLN A 541 -25.23 -8.15 -8.83
C GLN A 541 -25.75 -8.39 -7.41
N MET A 542 -25.00 -7.98 -6.38
CA MET A 542 -25.42 -8.09 -4.99
C MET A 542 -26.69 -7.27 -4.70
N GLU A 543 -26.83 -6.08 -5.28
CA GLU A 543 -28.04 -5.25 -5.15
C GLU A 543 -29.27 -5.93 -5.80
N ALA A 544 -29.08 -6.61 -6.94
CA ALA A 544 -30.14 -7.37 -7.59
C ALA A 544 -30.53 -8.61 -6.78
N GLU A 545 -29.55 -9.33 -6.22
CA GLU A 545 -29.78 -10.47 -5.33
C GLU A 545 -30.47 -10.03 -4.03
N GLU A 546 -30.09 -8.89 -3.44
CA GLU A 546 -30.76 -8.30 -2.27
C GLU A 546 -32.22 -7.95 -2.59
N ALA A 547 -32.48 -7.35 -3.75
CA ALA A 547 -33.84 -7.03 -4.18
C ALA A 547 -34.68 -8.30 -4.35
N ARG A 548 -34.11 -9.38 -4.91
CA ARG A 548 -34.78 -10.68 -5.04
C ARG A 548 -35.09 -11.29 -3.67
N LEU A 549 -34.10 -11.34 -2.78
CA LEU A 549 -34.29 -11.88 -1.43
C LEU A 549 -35.33 -11.10 -0.62
N LYS A 550 -35.40 -9.77 -0.79
CA LYS A 550 -36.47 -8.96 -0.17
C LYS A 550 -37.85 -9.35 -0.69
N HIS A 551 -37.97 -9.66 -1.96
CA HIS A 551 -39.23 -10.16 -2.53
C HIS A 551 -39.58 -11.53 -1.97
N ASP A 552 -38.63 -12.47 -1.95
CA ASP A 552 -38.83 -13.82 -1.41
C ASP A 552 -39.25 -13.77 0.09
N VAL A 553 -38.64 -12.88 0.88
CA VAL A 553 -39.01 -12.65 2.28
C VAL A 553 -40.44 -12.10 2.41
N GLN A 554 -40.86 -11.22 1.50
CA GLN A 554 -42.23 -10.73 1.51
C GLN A 554 -43.23 -11.84 1.16
N ASP A 555 -42.92 -12.65 0.15
CA ASP A 555 -43.77 -13.77 -0.26
C ASP A 555 -43.94 -14.80 0.87
N VAL A 556 -42.86 -15.10 1.61
CA VAL A 556 -42.92 -15.98 2.79
C VAL A 556 -43.74 -15.37 3.91
N LYS A 557 -43.69 -14.05 4.13
CA LYS A 557 -44.55 -13.37 5.11
C LYS A 557 -46.01 -13.47 4.73
N ASP A 558 -46.35 -13.20 3.47
CA ASP A 558 -47.72 -13.29 2.98
C ASP A 558 -48.25 -14.74 3.08
N GLN A 559 -47.40 -15.74 2.81
CA GLN A 559 -47.72 -17.15 3.05
C GLN A 559 -47.94 -17.46 4.53
N ASN A 560 -47.11 -16.90 5.42
CA ASN A 560 -47.25 -17.12 6.86
C ASN A 560 -48.55 -16.50 7.40
N GLU A 561 -48.89 -15.29 6.96
CA GLU A 561 -50.18 -14.66 7.27
C GLU A 561 -51.35 -15.55 6.80
N LEU A 562 -51.26 -16.12 5.59
CA LEU A 562 -52.28 -17.05 5.08
C LEU A 562 -52.39 -18.32 5.93
N LEU A 563 -51.27 -18.88 6.40
CA LEU A 563 -51.25 -20.02 7.30
C LEU A 563 -51.85 -19.69 8.67
N GLU A 564 -51.58 -18.50 9.22
CA GLU A 564 -52.23 -18.02 10.44
C GLU A 564 -53.75 -17.95 10.28
N PHE A 565 -54.25 -17.41 9.16
CA PHE A 565 -55.69 -17.44 8.87
C PHE A 565 -56.24 -18.86 8.77
N ARG A 566 -55.50 -19.79 8.17
CA ARG A 566 -55.90 -21.20 8.07
C ARG A 566 -55.93 -21.88 9.44
N ILE A 567 -54.97 -21.61 10.32
CA ILE A 567 -54.95 -22.10 11.70
C ILE A 567 -56.17 -21.60 12.45
N LEU A 568 -56.46 -20.31 12.39
CA LEU A 568 -57.65 -19.72 13.03
C LEU A 568 -58.95 -20.35 12.51
N GLU A 569 -59.03 -20.64 11.21
CA GLU A 569 -60.18 -21.33 10.60
C GLU A 569 -60.31 -22.78 11.11
N LEU A 570 -59.20 -23.48 11.30
CA LEU A 570 -59.17 -24.85 11.83
C LEU A 570 -59.53 -24.87 13.32
N GLU A 571 -59.03 -23.93 14.12
CA GLU A 571 -59.38 -23.77 15.54
C GLU A 571 -60.88 -23.47 15.71
N GLU A 572 -61.46 -22.61 14.85
CA GLU A 572 -62.89 -22.32 14.90
C GLU A 572 -63.75 -23.52 14.48
N ARG A 573 -63.26 -24.34 13.53
CA ARG A 573 -63.89 -25.63 13.20
C ARG A 573 -63.80 -26.62 14.37
N GLU A 574 -62.67 -26.67 15.07
CA GLU A 574 -62.48 -27.50 16.26
C GLU A 574 -63.44 -27.11 17.38
N ARG A 575 -63.57 -25.81 17.69
CA ARG A 575 -64.53 -25.30 18.70
C ARG A 575 -65.99 -25.65 18.35
N ARG A 576 -66.33 -25.76 17.07
CA ARG A 576 -67.68 -26.10 16.59
C ARG A 576 -67.92 -27.60 16.44
N SER A 577 -66.89 -28.44 16.61
CA SER A 577 -67.01 -29.89 16.51
C SER A 577 -67.50 -30.49 17.84
N PRO A 578 -68.36 -31.52 17.84
CA PRO A 578 -68.79 -32.17 19.08
C PRO A 578 -67.61 -32.92 19.73
N ALA A 579 -67.09 -32.32 20.81
CA ALA A 579 -66.16 -32.84 21.83
C ALA A 579 -65.42 -34.17 21.55
N ILE A 580 -64.18 -34.08 21.08
CA ILE A 580 -63.14 -35.06 21.43
C ILE A 580 -62.40 -34.48 22.65
N ASN A 581 -62.69 -35.03 23.85
CA ASN A 581 -62.15 -34.53 25.12
C ASN A 581 -60.65 -34.85 25.29
N PHE A 582 -59.75 -34.07 24.70
CA PHE A 582 -58.31 -34.12 25.01
C PHE A 582 -58.01 -33.38 26.33
N HIS A 583 -57.74 -34.15 27.39
CA HIS A 583 -57.33 -33.60 28.68
C HIS A 583 -55.84 -33.21 28.62
N HIS A 584 -55.55 -31.91 28.61
CA HIS A 584 -54.17 -31.41 28.58
C HIS A 584 -53.50 -31.56 29.96
N GLY A 585 -52.44 -32.38 30.03
CA GLY A 585 -51.51 -32.40 31.16
C GLY A 585 -50.54 -31.22 31.10
N PRO A 586 -50.05 -30.69 32.25
CA PRO A 586 -49.12 -29.58 32.27
C PRO A 586 -47.80 -29.93 31.57
N PHE A 587 -47.34 -29.06 30.67
CA PHE A 587 -46.12 -29.27 29.88
C PHE A 587 -44.87 -29.17 30.76
N THR A 588 -43.98 -30.16 30.64
CA THR A 588 -42.67 -30.16 31.31
C THR A 588 -41.60 -29.62 30.36
N GLU A 589 -40.74 -28.74 30.86
CA GLU A 589 -39.71 -28.06 30.06
C GLU A 589 -38.74 -29.08 29.44
N GLY A 590 -38.56 -29.01 28.11
CA GLY A 590 -37.67 -29.91 27.35
C GLY A 590 -38.32 -31.14 26.70
N LYS A 591 -39.63 -31.38 26.89
CA LYS A 591 -40.36 -32.44 26.18
C LYS A 591 -41.43 -31.86 25.25
N SER A 592 -41.54 -32.41 24.04
CA SER A 592 -42.58 -31.96 23.12
C SER A 592 -43.98 -32.36 23.63
N PRO A 593 -45.04 -31.59 23.34
CA PRO A 593 -46.42 -31.95 23.67
C PRO A 593 -46.77 -33.39 23.25
N LEU A 594 -46.36 -33.79 22.04
CA LEU A 594 -46.57 -35.14 21.51
C LEU A 594 -45.87 -36.20 22.37
N GLN A 595 -44.65 -35.94 22.83
CA GLN A 595 -43.88 -36.84 23.68
C GLN A 595 -44.54 -37.04 25.05
N VAL A 596 -45.13 -36.00 25.63
CA VAL A 596 -45.88 -36.10 26.90
C VAL A 596 -47.13 -36.98 26.74
N TYR A 597 -47.86 -36.84 25.62
CA TYR A 597 -49.01 -37.68 25.32
C TYR A 597 -48.63 -39.14 25.03
N CYS A 598 -47.58 -39.36 24.23
CA CYS A 598 -47.06 -40.70 23.96
C CYS A 598 -46.60 -41.39 25.24
N GLU A 599 -45.88 -40.69 26.12
CA GLU A 599 -45.46 -41.22 27.43
C GLU A 599 -46.65 -41.52 28.35
N ALA A 600 -47.70 -40.69 28.34
CA ALA A 600 -48.92 -40.92 29.12
C ALA A 600 -49.70 -42.16 28.64
N GLU A 601 -49.67 -42.44 27.34
CA GLU A 601 -50.22 -43.66 26.72
C GLU A 601 -49.25 -44.87 26.80
N GLY A 602 -48.10 -44.73 27.47
CA GLY A 602 -47.10 -45.80 27.59
C GLY A 602 -46.30 -46.10 26.33
N VAL A 603 -46.38 -45.24 25.32
CA VAL A 603 -45.64 -45.32 24.06
C VAL A 603 -44.28 -44.65 24.24
N THR A 604 -43.24 -45.46 24.38
CA THR A 604 -41.85 -45.01 24.63
C THR A 604 -40.96 -45.06 23.40
N ASP A 605 -41.25 -45.98 22.46
CA ASP A 605 -40.58 -46.08 21.17
C ASP A 605 -41.62 -46.17 20.04
N ILE A 606 -41.49 -45.27 19.05
CA ILE A 606 -42.34 -45.24 17.85
C ILE A 606 -41.54 -45.81 16.69
N VAL A 607 -41.78 -47.08 16.37
CA VAL A 607 -41.19 -47.71 15.19
C VAL A 607 -42.14 -47.50 14.00
N VAL A 608 -41.78 -46.57 13.10
CA VAL A 608 -42.60 -46.20 11.93
C VAL A 608 -42.98 -47.44 11.10
N ALA A 609 -42.04 -48.38 10.92
CA ALA A 609 -42.28 -49.64 10.21
C ALA A 609 -43.36 -50.53 10.88
N GLU A 610 -43.45 -50.56 12.22
CA GLU A 610 -44.49 -51.31 12.93
C GLU A 610 -45.86 -50.64 12.83
N LEU A 611 -45.90 -49.31 12.87
CA LEU A 611 -47.14 -48.56 12.68
C LEU A 611 -47.68 -48.66 11.25
N MET A 612 -46.79 -48.58 10.25
CA MET A 612 -47.14 -48.83 8.85
C MET A 612 -47.75 -50.23 8.69
N LYS A 613 -47.15 -51.26 9.28
CA LYS A 613 -47.68 -52.64 9.25
C LYS A 613 -49.06 -52.75 9.92
N LYS A 614 -49.29 -52.05 11.03
CA LYS A 614 -50.59 -52.01 11.71
C LYS A 614 -51.65 -51.30 10.87
N LEU A 615 -51.29 -50.21 10.18
CA LEU A 615 -52.18 -49.50 9.26
C LEU A 615 -52.51 -50.31 8.02
N ASP A 616 -51.56 -51.06 7.47
CA ASP A 616 -51.83 -51.96 6.34
C ASP A 616 -52.85 -53.04 6.73
N ILE A 617 -52.70 -53.66 7.91
CA ILE A 617 -53.66 -54.64 8.45
C ILE A 617 -55.05 -54.01 8.66
N LEU A 618 -55.10 -52.78 9.17
CA LEU A 618 -56.37 -52.06 9.35
C LEU A 618 -57.00 -51.71 8.01
N GLY A 619 -56.22 -51.24 7.03
CA GLY A 619 -56.68 -50.89 5.69
C GLY A 619 -57.25 -52.07 4.90
N ASP A 620 -56.79 -53.29 5.18
CA ASP A 620 -57.32 -54.53 4.58
C ASP A 620 -58.68 -54.96 5.16
N ASN A 621 -59.20 -54.27 6.19
CA ASN A 621 -60.46 -54.61 6.84
C ASN A 621 -61.67 -54.04 6.07
N ALA A 622 -62.49 -54.92 5.47
CA ALA A 622 -63.61 -54.54 4.60
C ALA A 622 -64.80 -53.85 5.30
N ASN A 623 -64.78 -53.71 6.62
CA ASN A 623 -65.85 -53.11 7.43
C ASN A 623 -65.62 -51.64 7.81
N LEU A 624 -64.62 -50.97 7.23
CA LEU A 624 -64.33 -49.57 7.50
C LEU A 624 -65.31 -48.64 6.77
N THR A 625 -65.76 -47.60 7.47
CA THR A 625 -66.49 -46.48 6.87
C THR A 625 -65.58 -45.65 5.95
N ASN A 626 -66.16 -44.88 5.03
CA ASN A 626 -65.38 -44.04 4.11
C ASN A 626 -64.48 -43.03 4.86
N GLU A 627 -64.93 -42.51 6.00
CA GLU A 627 -64.14 -41.59 6.83
C GLU A 627 -62.93 -42.30 7.46
N GLU A 628 -63.11 -43.51 7.98
CA GLU A 628 -62.02 -44.31 8.55
C GLU A 628 -61.00 -44.73 7.50
N GLN A 629 -61.44 -45.06 6.28
CA GLN A 629 -60.55 -45.35 5.16
C GLN A 629 -59.68 -44.13 4.79
N VAL A 630 -60.28 -42.94 4.73
CA VAL A 630 -59.55 -41.69 4.48
C VAL A 630 -58.52 -41.42 5.58
N VAL A 631 -58.89 -41.62 6.84
CA VAL A 631 -57.98 -41.45 7.99
C VAL A 631 -56.80 -42.42 7.92
N ILE A 632 -57.03 -43.69 7.58
CA ILE A 632 -55.96 -44.70 7.44
C ILE A 632 -55.00 -44.32 6.30
N ILE A 633 -55.52 -43.87 5.16
CA ILE A 633 -54.71 -43.43 4.02
C ILE A 633 -53.87 -42.20 4.38
N GLN A 634 -54.47 -41.22 5.08
CA GLN A 634 -53.78 -40.02 5.54
C GLN A 634 -52.67 -40.38 6.54
N ALA A 635 -52.96 -41.21 7.54
CA ALA A 635 -51.98 -41.67 8.53
C ALA A 635 -50.80 -42.39 7.86
N ARG A 636 -51.07 -43.25 6.86
CA ARG A 636 -50.05 -43.95 6.07
C ARG A 636 -49.18 -42.99 5.28
N THR A 637 -49.77 -41.95 4.70
CA THR A 637 -49.05 -40.91 3.94
C THR A 637 -48.12 -40.11 4.86
N VAL A 638 -48.61 -39.71 6.04
CA VAL A 638 -47.82 -38.99 7.04
C VAL A 638 -46.64 -39.83 7.53
N LEU A 639 -46.86 -41.10 7.84
CA LEU A 639 -45.77 -41.99 8.27
C LEU A 639 -44.74 -42.24 7.17
N THR A 640 -45.17 -42.36 5.91
CA THR A 640 -44.25 -42.49 4.77
C THR A 640 -43.38 -41.24 4.60
N LEU A 641 -43.94 -40.05 4.79
CA LEU A 641 -43.17 -38.81 4.77
C LEU A 641 -42.22 -38.71 5.96
N ALA A 642 -42.67 -39.09 7.16
CA ALA A 642 -41.84 -39.13 8.36
C ALA A 642 -40.63 -40.08 8.20
N GLU A 643 -40.83 -41.25 7.59
CA GLU A 643 -39.74 -42.20 7.31
C GLU A 643 -38.70 -41.60 6.36
N LYS A 644 -39.13 -40.93 5.29
CA LYS A 644 -38.20 -40.23 4.37
C LYS A 644 -37.42 -39.12 5.08
N TRP A 645 -38.08 -38.35 5.93
CA TRP A 645 -37.45 -37.30 6.72
C TRP A 645 -36.42 -37.85 7.71
N LEU A 646 -36.75 -38.95 8.41
CA LEU A 646 -35.81 -39.62 9.32
C LEU A 646 -34.59 -40.16 8.57
N GLN A 647 -34.78 -40.81 7.42
CA GLN A 647 -33.67 -41.27 6.57
C GLN A 647 -32.78 -40.11 6.11
N GLN A 648 -33.38 -38.97 5.74
CA GLN A 648 -32.61 -37.79 5.36
C GLN A 648 -31.79 -37.24 6.54
N ILE A 649 -32.37 -37.22 7.74
CA ILE A 649 -31.66 -36.83 8.96
C ILE A 649 -30.48 -37.76 9.22
N GLU A 650 -30.67 -39.08 9.18
CA GLU A 650 -29.59 -40.07 9.38
C GLU A 650 -28.43 -39.91 8.39
N VAL A 651 -28.75 -39.66 7.11
CA VAL A 651 -27.74 -39.39 6.08
C VAL A 651 -26.98 -38.10 6.38
N THR A 652 -27.68 -37.02 6.78
CA THR A 652 -27.03 -35.76 7.14
C THR A 652 -26.19 -35.88 8.41
N GLU A 653 -26.65 -36.64 9.40
CA GLU A 653 -25.92 -36.91 10.62
C GLU A 653 -24.62 -37.67 10.32
N SER A 654 -24.70 -38.73 9.50
CA SER A 654 -23.52 -39.49 9.06
C SER A 654 -22.51 -38.61 8.32
N ALA A 655 -22.98 -37.72 7.44
CA ALA A 655 -22.11 -36.78 6.73
C ALA A 655 -21.46 -35.75 7.66
N LEU A 656 -22.19 -35.28 8.68
CA LEU A 656 -21.66 -34.37 9.70
C LEU A 656 -20.61 -35.07 10.59
N GLN A 657 -20.89 -36.30 11.02
CA GLN A 657 -19.94 -37.12 11.79
C GLN A 657 -18.64 -37.35 11.00
N GLN A 658 -18.73 -37.66 9.71
CA GLN A 658 -17.55 -37.79 8.86
C GLN A 658 -16.76 -36.47 8.76
N LYS A 659 -17.45 -35.34 8.59
CA LYS A 659 -16.81 -34.02 8.52
C LYS A 659 -16.14 -33.63 9.84
N MET A 660 -16.73 -34.01 10.97
CA MET A 660 -16.10 -33.82 12.29
C MET A 660 -14.78 -34.61 12.39
N LEU A 661 -14.77 -35.87 11.95
CA LEU A 661 -13.57 -36.70 11.94
C LEU A 661 -12.48 -36.10 11.03
N ASP A 662 -12.85 -35.60 9.86
CA ASP A 662 -11.91 -34.94 8.94
C ASP A 662 -11.28 -33.69 9.58
N LEU A 663 -12.09 -32.87 10.26
CA LEU A 663 -11.61 -31.69 10.98
C LEU A 663 -10.69 -32.05 12.16
N GLU A 664 -10.96 -33.14 12.87
CA GLU A 664 -10.08 -33.64 13.93
C GLU A 664 -8.72 -34.07 13.37
N ASN A 665 -8.72 -34.75 12.22
CA ASN A 665 -7.49 -35.14 11.51
C ASN A 665 -6.68 -33.92 11.02
N GLU A 666 -7.35 -32.93 10.43
CA GLU A 666 -6.71 -31.67 10.01
C GLU A 666 -6.12 -30.91 11.20
N LYS A 667 -6.85 -30.84 12.32
CA LYS A 667 -6.38 -30.21 13.56
C LYS A 667 -5.12 -30.90 14.08
N GLU A 668 -5.04 -32.23 14.03
CA GLU A 668 -3.84 -32.97 14.44
C GLU A 668 -2.65 -32.64 13.52
N LEU A 669 -2.88 -32.55 12.21
CA LEU A 669 -1.85 -32.17 11.24
C LEU A 669 -1.33 -30.74 11.49
N PHE A 670 -2.23 -29.77 11.69
CA PHE A 670 -1.86 -28.41 12.05
C PHE A 670 -1.08 -28.34 13.36
N SER A 671 -1.45 -29.15 14.34
CA SER A 671 -0.74 -29.22 15.62
C SER A 671 0.70 -29.74 15.45
N LYS A 672 0.91 -30.75 14.59
CA LYS A 672 2.24 -31.24 14.22
C LYS A 672 3.06 -30.18 13.48
N GLN A 673 2.45 -29.51 12.49
CA GLN A 673 3.11 -28.43 11.74
C GLN A 673 3.52 -27.27 12.65
N LYS A 674 2.65 -26.88 13.59
CA LYS A 674 2.97 -25.87 14.60
C LYS A 674 4.17 -26.29 15.44
N GLY A 675 4.21 -27.55 15.91
CA GLY A 675 5.35 -28.07 16.66
C GLY A 675 6.67 -27.95 15.90
N TYR A 676 6.70 -28.33 14.62
CA TYR A 676 7.91 -28.18 13.79
C TYR A 676 8.35 -26.72 13.61
N LEU A 677 7.40 -25.79 13.52
CA LEU A 677 7.71 -24.35 13.41
C LEU A 677 8.24 -23.78 14.71
N ASP A 678 7.70 -24.22 15.85
CA ASP A 678 8.18 -23.84 17.18
C ASP A 678 9.62 -24.36 17.39
N ASP A 679 9.89 -25.62 17.04
CA ASP A 679 11.24 -26.22 17.10
C ASP A 679 12.25 -25.47 16.22
N GLU A 680 11.87 -25.12 14.99
CA GLU A 680 12.71 -24.36 14.07
C GLU A 680 12.97 -22.93 14.58
N LEU A 681 11.97 -22.30 15.21
CA LEU A 681 12.11 -20.97 15.79
C LEU A 681 13.08 -21.00 16.97
N ASP A 682 12.98 -22.01 17.84
CA ASP A 682 13.90 -22.22 18.94
C ASP A 682 15.33 -22.49 18.44
N PHE A 683 15.50 -23.28 17.38
CA PHE A 683 16.79 -23.51 16.76
C PHE A 683 17.41 -22.21 16.20
N ARG A 684 16.63 -21.39 15.51
CA ARG A 684 17.09 -20.09 14.98
C ARG A 684 17.44 -19.13 16.10
N LYS A 685 16.66 -19.11 17.19
CA LYS A 685 16.95 -18.29 18.37
C LYS A 685 18.25 -18.71 19.04
N GLN A 686 18.47 -20.01 19.25
CA GLN A 686 19.72 -20.53 19.80
C GLN A 686 20.92 -20.18 18.89
N SER A 687 20.76 -20.31 17.58
CA SER A 687 21.79 -19.95 16.60
C SER A 687 22.13 -18.45 16.66
N LEU A 688 21.11 -17.59 16.80
CA LEU A 688 21.29 -16.15 16.96
C LEU A 688 21.99 -15.82 18.28
N ASP A 689 21.56 -16.44 19.39
CA ASP A 689 22.17 -16.24 20.71
C ASP A 689 23.64 -16.69 20.71
N GLN A 690 23.96 -17.79 20.02
CA GLN A 690 25.34 -18.25 19.84
C GLN A 690 26.16 -17.25 19.01
N ALA A 691 25.61 -16.71 17.93
CA ALA A 691 26.27 -15.69 17.12
C ALA A 691 26.51 -14.40 17.92
N HIS A 692 25.53 -13.93 18.68
CA HIS A 692 25.70 -12.78 19.58
C HIS A 692 26.77 -13.03 20.64
N LYS A 693 26.82 -14.23 21.22
CA LYS A 693 27.87 -14.61 22.17
C LYS A 693 29.26 -14.54 21.53
N GLN A 694 29.41 -15.06 20.31
CA GLN A 694 30.67 -14.99 19.57
C GLN A 694 31.07 -13.55 19.25
N ILE A 695 30.12 -12.68 18.91
CA ILE A 695 30.38 -11.25 18.70
C ILE A 695 30.92 -10.62 19.98
N LEU A 696 30.28 -10.86 21.13
CA LEU A 696 30.74 -10.35 22.42
C LEU A 696 32.13 -10.88 22.82
N GLU A 697 32.40 -12.17 22.55
CA GLU A 697 33.73 -12.76 22.77
C GLU A 697 34.79 -12.10 21.88
N LEU A 698 34.48 -11.85 20.60
CA LEU A 698 35.36 -11.14 19.68
C LEU A 698 35.57 -9.67 20.08
N GLU A 699 34.52 -8.98 20.51
CA GLU A 699 34.60 -7.61 21.03
C GLU A 699 35.46 -7.53 22.29
N ALA A 700 35.30 -8.49 23.21
CA ALA A 700 36.13 -8.57 24.42
C ALA A 700 37.60 -8.85 24.07
N MET A 701 37.87 -9.81 23.17
CA MET A 701 39.24 -10.07 22.70
C MET A 701 39.86 -8.86 22.00
N LEU A 702 39.09 -8.13 21.19
CA LEU A 702 39.53 -6.88 20.57
C LEU A 702 39.85 -5.80 21.62
N TYR A 703 39.00 -5.67 22.64
CA TYR A 703 39.20 -4.72 23.72
C TYR A 703 40.45 -5.06 24.55
N ASP A 704 40.64 -6.34 24.90
CA ASP A 704 41.84 -6.83 25.59
C ASP A 704 43.11 -6.64 24.77
N ALA A 705 43.07 -6.90 23.45
CA ALA A 705 44.18 -6.63 22.55
C ALA A 705 44.54 -5.13 22.48
N LEU A 706 43.53 -4.27 22.42
CA LEU A 706 43.70 -2.81 22.50
C LEU A 706 44.21 -2.32 23.87
N GLN A 707 44.03 -3.11 24.93
CA GLN A 707 44.43 -2.75 26.30
C GLN A 707 45.81 -3.31 26.69
N GLN A 708 46.20 -4.49 26.19
CA GLN A 708 47.53 -5.09 26.42
C GLN A 708 48.64 -4.39 25.63
N GLU A 709 48.34 -3.85 24.46
CA GLU A 709 49.22 -2.91 23.78
C GLU A 709 48.74 -1.50 24.12
N ALA A 710 49.49 -0.77 24.96
CA ALA A 710 49.20 0.63 25.26
C ALA A 710 48.81 1.35 23.95
N GLY A 711 47.55 1.77 23.82
CA GLY A 711 46.97 2.33 22.59
C GLY A 711 47.69 3.56 22.01
N ALA A 712 48.78 4.00 22.64
CA ALA A 712 49.73 4.99 22.13
C ALA A 712 50.93 4.39 21.35
N LYS A 713 51.29 3.11 21.51
CA LYS A 713 52.52 2.54 20.91
C LYS A 713 52.33 1.75 19.61
N ILE A 714 51.14 1.22 19.29
CA ILE A 714 50.90 0.63 17.95
C ILE A 714 50.80 1.72 16.89
N SER A 715 50.25 2.89 17.25
CA SER A 715 50.24 4.06 16.35
C SER A 715 51.67 4.54 16.02
N GLU A 716 52.66 4.21 16.86
CA GLU A 716 54.09 4.48 16.62
C GLU A 716 54.85 3.32 15.95
N LEU A 717 54.29 2.10 15.88
CA LEU A 717 54.96 0.93 15.30
C LEU A 717 54.55 0.63 13.85
N LEU A 718 53.31 0.95 13.47
CA LEU A 718 52.89 0.85 12.07
C LEU A 718 53.26 2.14 11.35
N SER A 719 54.08 2.02 10.31
CA SER A 719 54.28 3.11 9.36
C SER A 719 52.92 3.58 8.81
N GLU A 720 52.81 4.84 8.42
CA GLU A 720 51.58 5.37 7.79
C GLU A 720 51.16 4.52 6.57
N GLU A 721 52.12 3.89 5.89
CA GLU A 721 51.85 2.95 4.80
C GLU A 721 51.16 1.66 5.27
N GLU A 722 51.55 1.10 6.41
CA GLU A 722 50.91 -0.10 6.97
C GLU A 722 49.53 0.19 7.54
N LYS A 723 49.32 1.39 8.11
CA LYS A 723 47.99 1.85 8.54
C LYS A 723 47.05 2.01 7.36
N GLU A 724 47.51 2.61 6.26
CA GLU A 724 46.68 2.79 5.07
C GLU A 724 46.41 1.44 4.36
N LYS A 725 47.36 0.50 4.37
CA LYS A 725 47.16 -0.88 3.90
C LYS A 725 46.12 -1.62 4.75
N LEU A 726 46.20 -1.51 6.08
CA LEU A 726 45.23 -2.14 6.99
C LEU A 726 43.83 -1.55 6.81
N LYS A 727 43.72 -0.21 6.72
CA LYS A 727 42.46 0.49 6.44
C LYS A 727 41.85 0.07 5.10
N SER A 728 42.69 -0.05 4.06
CA SER A 728 42.28 -0.54 2.74
C SER A 728 41.79 -1.98 2.80
N ALA A 729 42.49 -2.86 3.53
CA ALA A 729 42.10 -4.25 3.72
C ALA A 729 40.79 -4.40 4.50
N VAL A 730 40.58 -3.60 5.55
CA VAL A 730 39.32 -3.57 6.31
C VAL A 730 38.16 -3.06 5.46
N GLU A 731 38.36 -1.99 4.69
CA GLU A 731 37.34 -1.49 3.77
C GLU A 731 37.04 -2.47 2.63
N GLN A 732 38.03 -3.22 2.16
CA GLN A 732 37.84 -4.29 1.19
C GLN A 732 37.06 -5.46 1.80
N TRP A 733 37.38 -5.88 3.03
CA TRP A 733 36.65 -6.92 3.74
C TRP A 733 35.19 -6.51 4.01
N LYS A 734 34.95 -5.27 4.47
CA LYS A 734 33.59 -4.74 4.64
C LYS A 734 32.80 -4.76 3.33
N ARG A 735 33.43 -4.33 2.22
CA ARG A 735 32.80 -4.39 0.89
C ARG A 735 32.46 -5.83 0.49
N GLN A 736 33.34 -6.77 0.76
CA GLN A 736 33.11 -8.19 0.48
C GLN A 736 31.96 -8.76 1.32
N VAL A 737 31.96 -8.54 2.64
CA VAL A 737 30.89 -9.02 3.54
C VAL A 737 29.54 -8.41 3.15
N MET A 738 29.50 -7.11 2.84
CA MET A 738 28.26 -6.47 2.37
C MET A 738 27.78 -7.02 1.02
N SER A 739 28.69 -7.42 0.14
CA SER A 739 28.35 -8.08 -1.12
C SER A 739 27.78 -9.48 -0.90
N GLU A 740 28.42 -10.28 -0.05
CA GLU A 740 27.97 -11.64 0.28
C GLU A 740 26.61 -11.64 0.99
N LEU A 741 26.36 -10.67 1.87
CA LEU A 741 25.05 -10.50 2.51
C LEU A 741 23.95 -10.17 1.49
N ARG A 742 24.20 -9.22 0.58
CA ARG A 742 23.25 -8.88 -0.49
C ARG A 742 22.98 -10.05 -1.42
N GLU A 743 24.01 -10.85 -1.72
CA GLU A 743 23.87 -12.05 -2.54
C GLU A 743 23.02 -13.12 -1.84
N ARG A 744 23.19 -13.32 -0.53
CA ARG A 744 22.32 -14.20 0.27
C ARG A 744 20.88 -13.69 0.34
N ASP A 745 20.67 -12.39 0.53
CA ASP A 745 19.33 -11.81 0.53
C ASP A 745 18.64 -11.96 -0.84
N ALA A 746 19.38 -11.75 -1.93
CA ALA A 746 18.89 -11.99 -3.28
C ALA A 746 18.56 -13.47 -3.53
N GLN A 747 19.37 -14.39 -2.98
CA GLN A 747 19.11 -15.83 -3.07
C GLN A 747 17.83 -16.22 -2.33
N ILE A 748 17.64 -15.76 -1.09
CA ILE A 748 16.42 -15.99 -0.31
C ILE A 748 15.20 -15.43 -1.06
N LEU A 749 15.34 -14.25 -1.68
CA LEU A 749 14.25 -13.66 -2.46
C LEU A 749 13.88 -14.51 -3.69
N ARG A 750 14.88 -15.06 -4.40
CA ARG A 750 14.64 -15.99 -5.53
C ARG A 750 13.92 -17.26 -5.08
N GLU A 751 14.39 -17.91 -4.02
CA GLU A 751 13.77 -19.13 -3.48
C GLU A 751 12.31 -18.87 -3.04
N ARG A 752 12.06 -17.74 -2.37
CA ARG A 752 10.68 -17.35 -2.00
C ARG A 752 9.82 -17.08 -3.21
N MET A 753 10.37 -16.44 -4.25
CA MET A 753 9.64 -16.18 -5.49
C MET A 753 9.29 -17.47 -6.23
N GLU A 754 10.18 -18.45 -6.27
CA GLU A 754 9.92 -19.78 -6.85
C GLU A 754 8.81 -20.53 -6.09
N LEU A 755 8.83 -20.49 -4.75
CA LEU A 755 7.75 -21.07 -3.92
C LEU A 755 6.41 -20.39 -4.18
N ILE A 756 6.39 -19.07 -4.32
CA ILE A 756 5.17 -18.31 -4.65
C ILE A 756 4.67 -18.69 -6.03
N GLN A 757 5.55 -18.81 -7.04
CA GLN A 757 5.16 -19.24 -8.38
C GLN A 757 4.56 -20.64 -8.38
N HIS A 758 5.17 -21.58 -7.65
CA HIS A 758 4.62 -22.92 -7.50
C HIS A 758 3.25 -22.92 -6.81
N ALA A 759 3.07 -22.11 -5.76
CA ALA A 759 1.78 -21.97 -5.09
C ALA A 759 0.72 -21.34 -6.02
N GLN A 760 1.07 -20.32 -6.80
CA GLN A 760 0.19 -19.70 -7.79
C GLN A 760 -0.23 -20.69 -8.88
N GLN A 761 0.70 -21.51 -9.38
CA GLN A 761 0.39 -22.57 -10.34
C GLN A 761 -0.58 -23.59 -9.74
N ARG A 762 -0.38 -23.98 -8.48
CA ARG A 762 -1.28 -24.91 -7.79
C ARG A 762 -2.69 -24.32 -7.59
N ILE A 763 -2.78 -23.03 -7.26
CA ILE A 763 -4.07 -22.33 -7.15
C ILE A 763 -4.80 -22.38 -8.50
N LYS A 764 -4.11 -22.07 -9.60
CA LYS A 764 -4.69 -22.11 -10.95
C LYS A 764 -5.23 -23.50 -11.30
N GLU A 765 -4.48 -24.57 -11.01
CA GLU A 765 -4.96 -25.95 -11.22
C GLU A 765 -6.22 -26.26 -10.41
N LEU A 766 -6.30 -25.78 -9.17
CA LEU A 766 -7.48 -25.97 -8.31
C LEU A 766 -8.67 -25.17 -8.81
N GLU A 767 -8.46 -23.94 -9.28
CA GLU A 767 -9.49 -23.11 -9.91
C GLU A 767 -10.06 -23.79 -11.16
N GLU A 768 -9.21 -24.36 -12.02
CA GLU A 768 -9.63 -25.12 -13.20
C GLU A 768 -10.45 -26.37 -12.82
N ARG A 769 -10.08 -27.08 -11.75
CA ARG A 769 -10.84 -28.22 -11.23
C ARG A 769 -12.21 -27.81 -10.69
N ILE A 770 -12.28 -26.71 -9.94
CA ILE A 770 -13.54 -26.15 -9.42
C ILE A 770 -14.45 -25.75 -10.59
N GLU A 771 -13.90 -25.12 -11.61
CA GLU A 771 -14.68 -24.73 -12.80
C GLU A 771 -15.18 -25.95 -13.59
N GLY A 772 -14.40 -27.03 -13.62
CA GLY A 772 -14.84 -28.33 -14.13
C GLY A 772 -16.00 -28.92 -13.34
N GLN A 773 -15.92 -28.91 -12.00
CA GLN A 773 -16.99 -29.39 -11.13
C GLN A 773 -18.27 -28.56 -11.27
N LYS A 774 -18.17 -27.23 -11.37
CA LYS A 774 -19.33 -26.36 -11.63
C LYS A 774 -20.04 -26.70 -12.93
N ARG A 775 -19.28 -26.96 -14.00
CA ARG A 775 -19.84 -27.42 -15.29
C ARG A 775 -20.57 -28.76 -15.15
N GLN A 776 -20.00 -29.72 -14.41
CA GLN A 776 -20.66 -31.00 -14.14
C GLN A 776 -21.95 -30.83 -13.33
N ILE A 777 -21.96 -29.98 -12.31
CA ILE A 777 -23.15 -29.68 -11.52
C ILE A 777 -24.24 -29.08 -12.41
N LYS A 778 -23.89 -28.08 -13.24
CA LYS A 778 -24.83 -27.46 -14.17
C LYS A 778 -25.42 -28.47 -15.17
N GLU A 779 -24.59 -29.39 -15.68
CA GLU A 779 -25.06 -30.45 -16.58
C GLU A 779 -26.02 -31.43 -15.86
N LEU A 780 -25.76 -31.75 -14.59
CA LEU A 780 -26.66 -32.55 -13.76
C LEU A 780 -27.98 -31.83 -13.47
N GLU A 781 -27.93 -30.53 -13.18
CA GLU A 781 -29.12 -29.68 -12.98
C GLU A 781 -29.98 -29.62 -14.26
N GLU A 782 -29.35 -29.42 -15.42
CA GLU A 782 -30.04 -29.43 -16.72
C GLU A 782 -30.68 -30.79 -17.03
N LYS A 783 -29.97 -31.90 -16.75
CA LYS A 783 -30.52 -33.26 -16.88
C LYS A 783 -31.68 -33.50 -15.93
N PHE A 784 -31.60 -33.01 -14.69
CA PHE A 784 -32.67 -33.10 -13.71
C PHE A 784 -33.90 -32.30 -14.14
N LEU A 785 -33.73 -31.07 -14.61
CA LEU A 785 -34.80 -30.22 -15.16
C LEU A 785 -35.47 -30.88 -16.37
N PHE A 786 -34.68 -31.48 -17.26
CA PHE A 786 -35.21 -32.22 -18.40
C PHE A 786 -36.08 -33.41 -17.97
N LEU A 787 -35.59 -34.22 -17.03
CA LEU A 787 -36.35 -35.35 -16.47
C LEU A 787 -37.63 -34.86 -15.79
N PHE A 788 -37.53 -33.81 -14.97
CA PHE A 788 -38.68 -33.22 -14.28
C PHE A 788 -39.75 -32.73 -15.25
N LEU A 789 -39.36 -32.02 -16.32
CA LEU A 789 -40.27 -31.58 -17.38
C LEU A 789 -40.88 -32.77 -18.13
N PHE A 790 -40.09 -33.78 -18.46
CA PHE A 790 -40.55 -34.98 -19.15
C PHE A 790 -41.61 -35.73 -18.32
N PHE A 791 -41.35 -35.96 -17.03
CA PHE A 791 -42.31 -36.62 -16.14
C PHE A 791 -43.55 -35.77 -15.87
N SER A 792 -43.40 -34.45 -15.75
CA SER A 792 -44.53 -33.53 -15.61
C SER A 792 -45.43 -33.57 -16.84
N LEU A 793 -44.85 -33.57 -18.04
CA LEU A 793 -45.59 -33.67 -19.30
C LEU A 793 -46.27 -35.04 -19.45
N ALA A 794 -45.58 -36.12 -19.10
CA ALA A 794 -46.16 -37.47 -19.11
C ALA A 794 -47.34 -37.59 -18.15
N PHE A 795 -47.25 -36.96 -16.96
CA PHE A 795 -48.34 -36.93 -15.99
C PHE A 795 -49.55 -36.12 -16.49
N ILE A 796 -49.32 -34.98 -17.15
CA ILE A 796 -50.36 -34.16 -17.77
C ILE A 796 -51.03 -34.90 -18.94
N LEU A 797 -50.26 -35.67 -19.73
CA LEU A 797 -50.81 -36.46 -20.84
C LEU A 797 -51.54 -37.74 -20.39
N TRP A 798 -51.25 -38.22 -19.18
CA TRP A 798 -51.90 -39.39 -18.59
C TRP A 798 -53.18 -39.02 -17.81
N SER A 799 -53.26 -37.81 -17.25
CA SER A 799 -54.44 -37.26 -16.59
C SER A 799 -55.46 -36.75 -17.61
#